data_AF-A0A3D1Y7S8-F1
#
_entry.id   AF-A0A3D1Y7S8-F1
#
_cell.length_a   1.000
_cell.length_b   1.000
_cell.length_c   1.000
_cell.angle_alpha   90.00
_cell.angle_beta   90.00
_cell.angle_gamma   90.00
#
_symmetry.space_group_name_H-M   'P 1'
#
loop_
_entity.id
_entity.type
_entity.pdbx_description
1 polymer ?
#
loop_
_entity_poly.entity_id
_entity_poly.type
_entity_poly.pdbx_seq_one_letter_code
_entity_poly.pdbx_strand_id
1 'polypeptide(L)'
;MRMRKRKCIKRAGKRVCMQKSMAVLLSAAMAVTMVPSVGTGNMAYAAEVTEAVSGNGIADAELEVLTVDADEAEGITLAENAPQYLYVGDGTTIAVIWDGKFQDDGKDNKNTIYQGNGWYYDGEENQLVLQGVSITNLACDRDLSILLSGTNTVEQYVQIEPGNSENEHTLTIKSDNNGSLICESILAGSTRKPRNLSIMGATVETSEIRCHGSLAIENSHIAVNNNQINDAILGNTVSIKDSYVKAKSTEDMAGAISSKNGITISDSQILAEIGKTYEAYPEDSVIKNVDSSNSVITKQWKDYEKEVNVTKTYVYGTATLKEDLTIASGESIEFESGACITNPEKLTLEDGASLLVDGAEHTHNKDGDITYTWKDDNKHIKNVACKDCPIGYVTNETESHSIGENGFCACNEVYQPAELTTDKYDMDGDGSKDAVYEISNAGQLYWFAGLVNGSLSGVTQNTSANVVLTADIVVNENVLKPDGTLNEGTFKEWTPIGNTCNGSYSPYTGIFEGQNHTISGLYFKKENTSEVGFFGYNGGKISNVGILNSYFCGFSQVGGVCGYNSSTITNCYNKGVVDGTADGASSFGGVCGCNLGILTNCYNTGIVKGQSLVGGVSGSNNKTITNCYNTGIVSGQSYVGGIDGDNSGIITNCNNEGKVSGTEDYVGGVSGSNNKTITNCYNTGIVKGQSYVGGVNGYNGNGTIINCNATGEVNGTDSYVGGVIGRNLNKGTITNCYYDSTIYTGAAIGDDKGTTTKVEGKTTEQYRTGEVAYLLQESQTDTEIIWGQAIGIDTYPTLGGAKVYKNAIYKGCVGNSGEPVSYEYSNTEKNTYGEHPDADNDGKCDDCGAIIDGIGAKLAGYSLSLTGNIGVNFYMELSDQIIADEKAYMQFTLPNGTVTKVLVSDAQTNTEIKEGTTYYRFPCEVASYEMTQDIKAQMFDGNGNCGKEYTYTVRDYAQYIIENGSLYVEAIPFVVTMLDYGACSQKYFKVAVDDLANKESNPSNDISGMDSDYMDDFAANKAENKVLGQFAGLSMVLKSETTLNIFYEPKEGVDVSKLTFSVDGKEITPVKRGQYYILSLKNIKANELGNSKTFTVTDGTNTLSGEYCAMMYCYQVLQAAEGTYADDLVTLVKAFSDYAYTAKSVCQSN
;
A
#
# COMPACT_ATOMS: atom_id res chain seq x y z
N MET A 1 -5.27 35.21 43.86
CA MET A 1 -5.44 36.48 44.61
C MET A 1 -6.21 37.50 43.76
N ARG A 2 -6.82 38.53 44.39
CA ARG A 2 -7.29 39.82 43.82
C ARG A 2 -8.29 39.80 42.63
N MET A 3 -9.56 40.14 42.97
CA MET A 3 -10.49 41.12 42.34
C MET A 3 -10.24 41.63 40.89
N ARG A 4 -11.27 41.90 40.06
CA ARG A 4 -12.46 42.76 40.33
C ARG A 4 -13.74 42.41 39.51
N LYS A 5 -14.90 42.63 40.17
CA LYS A 5 -16.21 43.22 39.74
C LYS A 5 -16.48 43.50 38.23
N ARG A 6 -17.74 43.52 37.73
CA ARG A 6 -19.11 43.08 38.13
C ARG A 6 -20.10 43.54 37.04
N LYS A 7 -21.08 42.71 36.65
CA LYS A 7 -22.52 43.05 36.71
C LYS A 7 -23.37 41.79 36.47
N CYS A 8 -24.61 41.78 36.95
CA CYS A 8 -25.48 40.61 36.96
C CYS A 8 -26.89 40.99 36.49
N ILE A 9 -27.61 40.01 35.95
CA ILE A 9 -29.07 39.84 36.18
C ILE A 9 -29.25 38.43 36.76
N LYS A 10 -30.27 38.24 37.62
CA LYS A 10 -30.39 37.04 38.48
C LYS A 10 -31.84 36.75 38.87
N ARG A 11 -32.36 35.59 38.46
CA ARG A 11 -33.40 34.75 39.14
C ARG A 11 -33.25 33.36 38.52
N ALA A 12 -32.89 32.27 39.20
CA ALA A 12 -33.26 31.74 40.53
C ALA A 12 -34.71 31.23 40.56
N GLY A 13 -34.98 29.91 40.63
CA GLY A 13 -34.06 28.79 40.40
C GLY A 13 -34.53 27.45 40.99
N LYS A 14 -34.25 26.33 40.30
CA LYS A 14 -34.36 24.98 40.87
C LYS A 14 -33.05 24.60 41.58
N ARG A 15 -33.13 24.03 42.78
CA ARG A 15 -32.07 23.15 43.32
C ARG A 15 -32.44 21.73 42.96
N VAL A 16 -31.57 21.05 42.21
CA VAL A 16 -31.55 19.60 42.12
C VAL A 16 -30.32 19.14 42.90
N CYS A 17 -30.50 18.31 43.91
CA CYS A 17 -29.39 17.57 44.51
C CYS A 17 -29.22 16.27 43.74
N MET A 18 -28.06 16.07 43.12
CA MET A 18 -27.66 14.75 42.61
C MET A 18 -27.04 13.94 43.73
N GLN A 19 -27.30 12.64 43.77
CA GLN A 19 -26.23 11.67 43.97
C GLN A 19 -26.49 10.39 43.14
N LYS A 20 -25.41 9.73 42.71
CA LYS A 20 -25.40 8.53 41.85
C LYS A 20 -25.72 7.26 42.70
N SER A 21 -26.13 6.11 42.16
CA SER A 21 -25.43 5.34 41.10
C SER A 21 -26.27 4.24 40.40
N MET A 22 -25.84 3.95 39.15
CA MET A 22 -25.72 2.65 38.43
C MET A 22 -26.31 1.36 39.07
N ALA A 23 -26.91 0.40 38.34
CA ALA A 23 -27.20 0.26 36.89
C ALA A 23 -28.51 -0.59 36.68
N VAL A 24 -28.82 -1.49 35.72
CA VAL A 24 -28.12 -2.29 34.67
C VAL A 24 -29.03 -2.40 33.40
N LEU A 25 -28.66 -3.20 32.39
CA LEU A 25 -29.39 -3.56 31.15
C LEU A 25 -30.25 -4.86 31.34
N LEU A 26 -30.96 -5.49 30.38
CA LEU A 26 -30.93 -5.47 28.89
C LEU A 26 -32.22 -6.09 28.26
N SER A 27 -32.42 -5.81 26.95
CA SER A 27 -33.25 -6.56 25.97
C SER A 27 -34.79 -6.30 25.98
N ALA A 28 -35.54 -6.51 24.88
CA ALA A 28 -35.19 -6.97 23.53
C ALA A 28 -35.98 -6.19 22.44
N ALA A 29 -35.59 -6.31 21.17
CA ALA A 29 -36.28 -5.70 20.02
C ALA A 29 -36.71 -6.77 18.99
N MET A 30 -37.91 -6.62 18.42
CA MET A 30 -38.41 -7.52 17.37
C MET A 30 -37.86 -7.14 16.00
N ALA A 31 -37.46 -8.15 15.21
CA ALA A 31 -37.07 -7.98 13.81
C ALA A 31 -38.29 -8.01 12.88
N VAL A 32 -38.25 -7.20 11.82
CA VAL A 32 -39.13 -7.33 10.64
C VAL A 32 -38.24 -7.32 9.40
N THR A 33 -38.27 -8.40 8.64
CA THR A 33 -37.47 -8.57 7.42
C THR A 33 -38.27 -8.18 6.18
N MET A 34 -37.66 -7.42 5.27
CA MET A 34 -38.11 -7.31 3.88
C MET A 34 -36.91 -7.28 2.93
N VAL A 35 -37.05 -8.00 1.80
CA VAL A 35 -36.02 -8.17 0.78
C VAL A 35 -36.25 -7.17 -0.37
N PRO A 36 -35.22 -6.49 -0.88
CA PRO A 36 -35.38 -5.59 -2.03
C PRO A 36 -35.59 -6.38 -3.33
N SER A 37 -36.49 -5.92 -4.18
CA SER A 37 -36.65 -6.42 -5.57
C SER A 37 -36.36 -5.31 -6.58
N VAL A 38 -35.90 -5.71 -7.77
CA VAL A 38 -35.26 -4.82 -8.74
C VAL A 38 -36.23 -4.40 -9.85
N GLY A 39 -36.26 -3.11 -10.19
CA GLY A 39 -36.34 -2.72 -11.60
C GLY A 39 -37.35 -1.65 -12.04
N THR A 40 -36.80 -0.61 -12.68
CA THR A 40 -37.36 0.18 -13.79
C THR A 40 -38.53 1.17 -13.56
N GLY A 41 -38.48 2.30 -14.30
CA GLY A 41 -39.70 2.84 -14.92
C GLY A 41 -40.17 4.26 -14.56
N ASN A 42 -39.45 5.29 -15.02
CA ASN A 42 -39.92 6.68 -15.25
C ASN A 42 -40.55 7.50 -14.10
N MET A 43 -39.91 8.63 -13.78
CA MET A 43 -40.46 9.73 -12.98
C MET A 43 -41.51 10.53 -13.75
N ALA A 44 -42.48 11.14 -13.05
CA ALA A 44 -43.16 12.35 -13.51
C ALA A 44 -43.85 13.14 -12.36
N TYR A 45 -43.15 14.14 -11.81
CA TYR A 45 -43.69 15.34 -11.11
C TYR A 45 -44.62 15.16 -9.87
N ALA A 46 -44.61 16.06 -8.87
CA ALA A 46 -44.01 17.39 -8.78
C ALA A 46 -43.53 17.77 -7.37
N ALA A 47 -42.57 18.70 -7.36
CA ALA A 47 -42.35 19.78 -6.39
C ALA A 47 -41.95 19.47 -4.93
N GLU A 48 -40.88 20.15 -4.52
CA GLU A 48 -40.51 20.44 -3.14
C GLU A 48 -41.57 21.41 -2.51
N VAL A 49 -41.45 21.85 -1.25
CA VAL A 49 -40.51 22.91 -0.82
C VAL A 49 -40.25 22.81 0.68
N THR A 50 -38.98 22.94 1.05
CA THR A 50 -38.49 23.25 2.41
C THR A 50 -38.58 24.75 2.70
N GLU A 51 -38.90 25.16 3.93
CA GLU A 51 -38.04 26.02 4.76
C GLU A 51 -38.68 26.38 6.12
N ALA A 52 -37.89 26.97 7.01
CA ALA A 52 -38.33 27.57 8.28
C ALA A 52 -38.69 29.06 8.09
N VAL A 53 -39.14 29.74 9.17
CA VAL A 53 -38.70 31.11 9.58
C VAL A 53 -39.53 31.60 10.79
N SER A 54 -39.00 32.59 11.52
CA SER A 54 -39.53 33.16 12.76
C SER A 54 -40.44 34.40 12.59
N GLY A 55 -41.50 34.50 13.41
CA GLY A 55 -41.66 35.64 14.34
C GLY A 55 -42.52 36.88 13.99
N ASN A 56 -43.42 37.21 14.93
CA ASN A 56 -43.99 38.54 15.28
C ASN A 56 -45.11 39.21 14.44
N GLY A 57 -46.04 39.87 15.16
CA GLY A 57 -47.22 40.63 14.68
C GLY A 57 -48.53 39.96 15.14
N ILE A 58 -49.37 40.41 16.10
CA ILE A 58 -49.80 41.73 16.66
C ILE A 58 -50.93 42.41 15.86
N ALA A 59 -51.97 42.86 16.61
CA ALA A 59 -53.17 43.64 16.23
C ALA A 59 -54.26 42.91 15.40
N ASP A 60 -55.57 43.12 15.63
CA ASP A 60 -56.28 43.87 16.69
C ASP A 60 -57.75 43.40 16.81
N ALA A 61 -58.31 43.40 18.02
CA ALA A 61 -59.75 43.57 18.27
C ALA A 61 -60.05 43.87 19.77
N GLU A 62 -60.85 44.90 20.00
CA GLU A 62 -61.34 45.50 21.25
C GLU A 62 -61.73 44.48 22.36
N LEU A 63 -61.25 44.63 23.61
CA LEU A 63 -61.52 45.68 24.63
C LEU A 63 -62.85 45.47 25.38
N GLU A 64 -62.77 44.80 26.53
CA GLU A 64 -63.58 45.18 27.69
C GLU A 64 -62.74 45.05 28.97
N VAL A 65 -62.74 46.09 29.80
CA VAL A 65 -62.06 46.13 31.11
C VAL A 65 -63.01 46.76 32.12
N LEU A 66 -63.47 45.98 33.09
CA LEU A 66 -64.01 46.51 34.34
C LEU A 66 -63.57 45.64 35.51
N THR A 67 -63.04 46.30 36.52
CA THR A 67 -62.39 45.79 37.72
C THR A 67 -63.38 45.48 38.84
N VAL A 68 -63.04 44.58 39.78
CA VAL A 68 -62.87 44.84 41.24
C VAL A 68 -62.86 43.52 42.07
N ASP A 69 -61.86 43.44 42.96
CA ASP A 69 -61.72 42.76 44.27
C ASP A 69 -62.34 41.37 44.60
N ALA A 70 -61.41 40.43 44.87
CA ALA A 70 -61.20 39.72 46.15
C ALA A 70 -62.16 38.63 46.71
N ASP A 71 -61.50 37.65 47.34
CA ASP A 71 -61.98 36.72 48.38
C ASP A 71 -63.21 35.84 48.09
N GLU A 72 -63.04 34.85 47.20
CA GLU A 72 -63.56 33.50 47.44
C GLU A 72 -62.48 32.45 47.11
N ALA A 73 -62.44 31.34 47.85
CA ALA A 73 -61.33 30.39 47.78
C ALA A 73 -61.54 29.35 46.67
N GLU A 74 -60.79 29.49 45.57
CA GLU A 74 -60.65 28.42 44.57
C GLU A 74 -59.95 27.21 45.20
N GLY A 75 -60.74 26.19 45.54
CA GLY A 75 -60.23 24.92 46.04
C GLY A 75 -59.49 24.14 44.95
N ILE A 76 -58.53 23.31 45.36
CA ILE A 76 -57.74 22.47 44.46
C ILE A 76 -58.67 21.46 43.77
N THR A 77 -58.80 21.58 42.44
CA THR A 77 -59.54 20.62 41.61
C THR A 77 -58.73 19.34 41.46
N LEU A 78 -59.24 18.24 42.04
CA LEU A 78 -58.70 16.89 41.84
C LEU A 78 -58.91 16.39 40.40
N ALA A 79 -58.12 15.40 39.99
CA ALA A 79 -58.32 14.68 38.73
C ALA A 79 -59.76 14.09 38.63
N GLU A 80 -60.35 14.06 37.43
CA GLU A 80 -61.77 13.75 37.19
C GLU A 80 -62.23 12.39 37.77
N ASN A 81 -61.33 11.40 37.80
CA ASN A 81 -61.59 10.05 38.29
C ASN A 81 -61.15 9.79 39.75
N ALA A 82 -60.57 10.79 40.43
CA ALA A 82 -60.08 10.64 41.81
C ALA A 82 -61.19 10.23 42.80
N PRO A 83 -60.84 9.57 43.93
CA PRO A 83 -61.82 9.13 44.91
C PRO A 83 -62.69 10.27 45.43
N GLN A 84 -63.97 10.01 45.67
CA GLN A 84 -64.82 10.91 46.47
C GLN A 84 -64.51 10.75 47.96
N TYR A 85 -64.13 9.54 48.35
CA TYR A 85 -63.68 9.22 49.70
C TYR A 85 -62.36 8.45 49.64
N LEU A 86 -61.36 8.91 50.41
CA LEU A 86 -60.08 8.23 50.59
C LEU A 86 -59.73 8.26 52.09
N TYR A 87 -59.56 7.09 52.69
CA TYR A 87 -59.25 6.91 54.10
C TYR A 87 -57.92 6.19 54.29
N VAL A 88 -57.12 6.65 55.25
CA VAL A 88 -55.85 6.04 55.68
C VAL A 88 -55.81 5.97 57.21
N GLY A 89 -55.57 4.78 57.76
CA GLY A 89 -55.53 4.53 59.21
C GLY A 89 -54.15 4.72 59.84
N ASP A 90 -53.70 5.96 60.04
CA ASP A 90 -52.39 6.29 60.64
C ASP A 90 -52.52 6.44 62.17
N GLY A 91 -52.82 5.34 62.86
CA GLY A 91 -53.15 5.32 64.30
C GLY A 91 -54.54 5.87 64.65
N THR A 92 -55.13 6.68 63.78
CA THR A 92 -56.56 7.00 63.71
C THR A 92 -57.00 6.98 62.24
N THR A 93 -58.30 6.79 61.97
CA THR A 93 -58.83 6.87 60.60
C THR A 93 -58.85 8.33 60.12
N ILE A 94 -57.94 8.68 59.21
CA ILE A 94 -57.84 9.99 58.58
C ILE A 94 -58.60 9.96 57.26
N ALA A 95 -59.50 10.93 57.06
CA ALA A 95 -60.09 11.19 55.75
C ALA A 95 -59.17 12.14 54.97
N VAL A 96 -58.53 11.63 53.92
CA VAL A 96 -57.65 12.39 53.00
C VAL A 96 -58.50 13.17 52.01
N ILE A 97 -59.52 12.49 51.48
CA ILE A 97 -60.54 13.06 50.59
C ILE A 97 -61.91 12.71 51.18
N TRP A 98 -62.82 13.68 51.21
CA TRP A 98 -64.21 13.49 51.60
C TRP A 98 -65.12 14.33 50.68
N ASP A 99 -66.17 13.71 50.13
CA ASP A 99 -67.11 14.34 49.19
C ASP A 99 -66.38 15.02 48.00
N GLY A 100 -65.34 14.34 47.48
CA GLY A 100 -64.53 14.81 46.35
C GLY A 100 -63.62 16.00 46.65
N LYS A 101 -63.36 16.29 47.93
CA LYS A 101 -62.51 17.42 48.36
C LYS A 101 -61.39 16.97 49.28
N PHE A 102 -60.19 17.49 49.04
CA PHE A 102 -59.09 17.44 50.00
C PHE A 102 -59.54 17.95 51.37
N GLN A 103 -59.16 17.25 52.43
CA GLN A 103 -59.32 17.71 53.80
C GLN A 103 -58.09 18.51 54.25
N ASP A 104 -58.20 19.19 55.40
CA ASP A 104 -57.08 19.91 56.03
C ASP A 104 -56.16 18.90 56.75
N ASP A 105 -54.84 18.94 56.48
CA ASP A 105 -53.81 18.13 57.16
C ASP A 105 -53.07 18.90 58.27
N GLY A 106 -53.46 20.16 58.53
CA GLY A 106 -52.87 21.04 59.53
C GLY A 106 -51.52 21.64 59.14
N LYS A 107 -51.07 21.47 57.88
CA LYS A 107 -49.83 22.06 57.35
C LYS A 107 -50.15 23.20 56.38
N ASP A 108 -49.25 24.17 56.26
CA ASP A 108 -49.42 25.37 55.41
C ASP A 108 -49.11 25.04 53.91
N ASN A 109 -49.84 24.03 53.40
CA ASN A 109 -49.61 23.37 52.12
C ASN A 109 -50.49 23.99 51.03
N LYS A 110 -49.95 24.93 50.24
CA LYS A 110 -50.63 25.51 49.05
C LYS A 110 -50.60 24.59 47.82
N ASN A 111 -50.54 23.28 48.04
CA ASN A 111 -50.15 22.29 47.04
C ASN A 111 -51.17 21.15 46.97
N THR A 112 -51.16 20.46 45.84
CA THR A 112 -51.91 19.24 45.47
C THR A 112 -51.54 17.98 46.28
N ILE A 113 -50.90 18.11 47.46
CA ILE A 113 -50.35 17.01 48.23
C ILE A 113 -50.85 17.05 49.69
N TYR A 114 -51.43 15.94 50.16
CA TYR A 114 -51.82 15.69 51.55
C TYR A 114 -50.84 14.70 52.18
N GLN A 115 -50.29 14.97 53.37
CA GLN A 115 -49.18 14.16 53.91
C GLN A 115 -49.40 13.70 55.37
N GLY A 116 -49.37 12.39 55.60
CA GLY A 116 -49.33 11.79 56.95
C GLY A 116 -47.91 11.46 57.42
N ASN A 117 -47.76 10.41 58.23
CA ASN A 117 -46.48 9.97 58.77
C ASN A 117 -45.91 8.79 57.95
N GLY A 118 -44.92 9.05 57.09
CA GLY A 118 -44.36 8.01 56.20
C GLY A 118 -45.20 7.71 54.95
N TRP A 119 -46.21 8.53 54.66
CA TRP A 119 -47.01 8.45 53.43
C TRP A 119 -47.50 9.83 52.99
N TYR A 120 -47.85 9.96 51.71
CA TYR A 120 -48.53 11.13 51.17
C TYR A 120 -49.42 10.75 49.97
N TYR A 121 -50.50 11.51 49.75
CA TYR A 121 -51.31 11.43 48.53
C TYR A 121 -51.05 12.65 47.66
N ASP A 122 -50.81 12.41 46.37
CA ASP A 122 -50.67 13.39 45.30
C ASP A 122 -51.95 13.43 44.46
N GLY A 123 -52.57 14.61 44.38
CA GLY A 123 -53.84 14.85 43.69
C GLY A 123 -53.73 15.21 42.20
N GLU A 124 -52.52 15.46 41.68
CA GLU A 124 -52.27 15.57 40.24
C GLU A 124 -52.11 14.16 39.65
N GLU A 125 -51.35 13.30 40.34
CA GLU A 125 -51.08 11.92 39.92
C GLU A 125 -52.14 10.89 40.37
N ASN A 126 -53.13 11.31 41.17
CA ASN A 126 -54.13 10.46 41.83
C ASN A 126 -53.48 9.25 42.57
N GLN A 127 -52.48 9.56 43.39
CA GLN A 127 -51.47 8.58 43.82
C GLN A 127 -51.14 8.67 45.32
N LEU A 128 -51.39 7.58 46.06
CA LEU A 128 -51.00 7.42 47.46
C LEU A 128 -49.65 6.70 47.54
N VAL A 129 -48.61 7.41 47.99
CA VAL A 129 -47.25 6.88 48.15
C VAL A 129 -47.03 6.45 49.61
N LEU A 130 -46.62 5.19 49.81
CA LEU A 130 -46.30 4.60 51.11
C LEU A 130 -44.78 4.36 51.20
N GLN A 131 -44.13 4.83 52.28
CA GLN A 131 -42.67 4.88 52.41
C GLN A 131 -42.17 4.26 53.73
N GLY A 132 -42.16 2.93 53.80
CA GLY A 132 -41.72 2.18 54.98
C GLY A 132 -42.67 2.27 56.17
N VAL A 133 -43.98 2.40 55.92
CA VAL A 133 -44.99 2.74 56.95
C VAL A 133 -45.78 1.51 57.44
N SER A 134 -46.29 1.58 58.67
CA SER A 134 -47.30 0.66 59.20
C SER A 134 -48.58 1.44 59.50
N ILE A 135 -49.68 1.12 58.80
CA ILE A 135 -51.01 1.73 58.96
C ILE A 135 -52.06 0.64 59.24
N THR A 136 -53.21 0.99 59.80
CA THR A 136 -54.27 0.02 60.12
C THR A 136 -55.07 -0.40 58.88
N ASN A 137 -55.51 0.55 58.05
CA ASN A 137 -56.34 0.26 56.88
C ASN A 137 -56.24 1.35 55.81
N LEU A 138 -56.66 1.02 54.58
CA LEU A 138 -56.71 1.90 53.42
C LEU A 138 -57.99 1.62 52.62
N ALA A 139 -58.81 2.65 52.37
CA ALA A 139 -60.05 2.50 51.62
C ALA A 139 -60.31 3.68 50.66
N CYS A 140 -60.75 3.37 49.43
CA CYS A 140 -61.20 4.36 48.42
C CYS A 140 -62.50 3.91 47.73
N ASP A 141 -63.22 4.80 47.03
CA ASP A 141 -64.48 4.46 46.32
C ASP A 141 -64.41 4.54 44.77
N ARG A 142 -63.30 5.04 44.23
CA ARG A 142 -62.97 5.15 42.80
C ARG A 142 -61.49 4.85 42.53
N ASP A 143 -61.01 5.15 41.34
CA ASP A 143 -59.65 4.89 40.88
C ASP A 143 -58.60 5.47 41.83
N LEU A 144 -57.59 4.68 42.17
CA LEU A 144 -56.46 5.09 43.00
C LEU A 144 -55.21 4.31 42.60
N SER A 145 -54.06 4.98 42.49
CA SER A 145 -52.76 4.33 42.41
C SER A 145 -52.06 4.35 43.77
N ILE A 146 -51.61 3.20 44.26
CA ILE A 146 -50.77 3.09 45.46
C ILE A 146 -49.34 2.82 45.00
N LEU A 147 -48.39 3.70 45.31
CA LEU A 147 -46.96 3.49 45.06
C LEU A 147 -46.27 3.05 46.36
N LEU A 148 -45.68 1.87 46.35
CA LEU A 148 -44.92 1.29 47.45
C LEU A 148 -43.44 1.67 47.32
N SER A 149 -42.84 2.09 48.44
CA SER A 149 -41.40 2.27 48.62
C SER A 149 -40.99 1.66 49.97
N GLY A 150 -39.97 0.79 49.98
CA GLY A 150 -39.61 -0.04 51.13
C GLY A 150 -40.73 -1.00 51.59
N THR A 151 -40.54 -1.63 52.76
CA THR A 151 -41.54 -2.55 53.33
C THR A 151 -42.67 -1.79 54.03
N ASN A 152 -43.90 -1.97 53.56
CA ASN A 152 -45.10 -1.32 54.14
C ASN A 152 -46.07 -2.37 54.71
N THR A 153 -46.74 -2.04 55.80
CA THR A 153 -47.72 -2.90 56.47
C THR A 153 -49.09 -2.22 56.55
N VAL A 154 -50.15 -2.93 56.22
CA VAL A 154 -51.54 -2.50 56.37
C VAL A 154 -52.30 -3.54 57.20
N GLU A 155 -52.50 -3.28 58.50
CA GLU A 155 -52.89 -4.30 59.49
C GLU A 155 -54.16 -5.09 59.13
N GLN A 156 -55.14 -4.43 58.49
CA GLN A 156 -56.45 -5.01 58.12
C GLN A 156 -56.60 -5.17 56.61
N TYR A 157 -56.88 -4.08 55.89
CA TYR A 157 -57.21 -4.17 54.47
C TYR A 157 -56.74 -2.99 53.64
N VAL A 158 -56.48 -3.31 52.37
CA VAL A 158 -56.38 -2.34 51.27
C VAL A 158 -57.58 -2.59 50.36
N GLN A 159 -58.52 -1.63 50.29
CA GLN A 159 -59.78 -1.85 49.59
C GLN A 159 -60.23 -0.72 48.65
N ILE A 160 -60.92 -1.11 47.58
CA ILE A 160 -61.76 -0.23 46.75
C ILE A 160 -63.24 -0.63 46.91
N GLU A 161 -63.99 0.22 47.62
CA GLU A 161 -65.40 -0.01 47.92
C GLU A 161 -66.32 0.33 46.73
N PRO A 162 -67.49 -0.32 46.64
CA PRO A 162 -68.52 0.00 45.66
C PRO A 162 -69.30 1.26 46.05
N GLY A 163 -68.69 2.44 45.85
CA GLY A 163 -69.34 3.74 46.07
C GLY A 163 -70.55 4.02 45.16
N ASN A 164 -71.02 5.28 45.18
CA ASN A 164 -72.20 5.69 44.41
C ASN A 164 -71.99 5.65 42.87
N SER A 165 -70.76 5.50 42.39
CA SER A 165 -70.45 5.35 40.95
C SER A 165 -70.93 4.00 40.40
N GLU A 166 -71.59 4.04 39.23
CA GLU A 166 -71.91 2.87 38.40
C GLU A 166 -70.81 2.55 37.36
N ASN A 167 -69.79 3.42 37.24
CA ASN A 167 -68.65 3.14 36.36
C ASN A 167 -67.79 2.00 36.93
N GLU A 168 -67.02 1.35 36.06
CA GLU A 168 -65.88 0.55 36.48
C GLU A 168 -64.79 1.47 37.05
N HIS A 169 -64.16 1.02 38.14
CA HIS A 169 -63.02 1.68 38.76
C HIS A 169 -61.99 0.65 39.20
N THR A 170 -60.72 1.04 39.21
CA THR A 170 -59.54 0.19 39.35
C THR A 170 -58.62 0.69 40.47
N LEU A 171 -58.34 -0.19 41.43
CA LEU A 171 -57.24 0.03 42.38
C LEU A 171 -55.95 -0.52 41.78
N THR A 172 -54.88 0.29 41.75
CA THR A 172 -53.60 -0.10 41.15
C THR A 172 -52.47 -0.02 42.18
N ILE A 173 -51.93 -1.16 42.60
CA ILE A 173 -50.80 -1.27 43.52
C ILE A 173 -49.51 -1.42 42.70
N LYS A 174 -48.53 -0.54 42.88
CA LYS A 174 -47.26 -0.54 42.13
C LYS A 174 -46.05 -0.27 43.03
N SER A 175 -44.85 -0.58 42.57
CA SER A 175 -43.60 -0.43 43.33
C SER A 175 -42.59 0.52 42.66
N ASP A 176 -41.67 1.08 43.44
CA ASP A 176 -40.50 1.85 42.99
C ASP A 176 -39.25 0.99 42.68
N ASN A 177 -39.44 -0.33 42.56
CA ASN A 177 -38.44 -1.41 42.52
C ASN A 177 -37.83 -1.81 43.88
N ASN A 178 -38.23 -1.20 45.00
CA ASN A 178 -37.90 -1.64 46.37
C ASN A 178 -39.11 -1.68 47.32
N GLY A 179 -40.32 -1.36 46.83
CA GLY A 179 -41.56 -1.38 47.59
C GLY A 179 -42.19 -2.76 47.75
N SER A 180 -42.56 -3.13 48.97
CA SER A 180 -43.40 -4.29 49.30
C SER A 180 -44.56 -3.92 50.22
N LEU A 181 -45.58 -4.78 50.26
CA LEU A 181 -46.82 -4.64 51.02
C LEU A 181 -47.14 -5.93 51.78
N ILE A 182 -47.37 -5.84 53.09
CA ILE A 182 -47.90 -6.91 53.94
C ILE A 182 -49.28 -6.46 54.45
N CYS A 183 -50.35 -7.24 54.21
CA CYS A 183 -51.70 -6.85 54.65
C CYS A 183 -52.65 -8.03 54.88
N GLU A 184 -53.65 -7.92 55.78
CA GLU A 184 -54.56 -9.04 56.05
C GLU A 184 -55.43 -9.40 54.81
N SER A 185 -56.10 -8.43 54.17
CA SER A 185 -56.89 -8.66 52.93
C SER A 185 -56.72 -7.56 51.87
N ILE A 186 -56.73 -7.91 50.58
CA ILE A 186 -56.91 -6.96 49.46
C ILE A 186 -58.27 -7.18 48.81
N LEU A 187 -59.13 -6.16 48.84
CA LEU A 187 -60.56 -6.28 48.50
C LEU A 187 -60.98 -5.30 47.39
N ALA A 188 -61.63 -5.77 46.34
CA ALA A 188 -62.13 -4.91 45.26
C ALA A 188 -63.62 -5.16 44.94
N GLY A 189 -64.46 -4.24 45.40
CA GLY A 189 -65.89 -4.14 45.06
C GLY A 189 -66.78 -5.18 45.74
N SER A 190 -67.91 -5.49 45.11
CA SER A 190 -68.88 -6.50 45.56
C SER A 190 -69.47 -7.25 44.38
N THR A 191 -70.10 -8.40 44.62
CA THR A 191 -70.81 -9.17 43.59
C THR A 191 -71.95 -8.43 42.89
N ARG A 192 -72.41 -7.28 43.42
CA ARG A 192 -73.44 -6.41 42.81
C ARG A 192 -72.87 -5.15 42.15
N LYS A 193 -71.65 -4.76 42.51
CA LYS A 193 -70.94 -3.58 42.01
C LYS A 193 -69.45 -3.95 41.94
N PRO A 194 -68.96 -4.48 40.80
CA PRO A 194 -67.59 -4.92 40.66
C PRO A 194 -66.61 -3.73 40.68
N ARG A 195 -65.37 -4.02 41.07
CA ARG A 195 -64.21 -3.12 40.99
C ARG A 195 -63.01 -3.94 40.55
N ASN A 196 -62.15 -3.34 39.74
CA ASN A 196 -60.97 -3.98 39.17
C ASN A 196 -59.77 -3.78 40.11
N LEU A 197 -58.79 -4.68 40.03
CA LEU A 197 -57.56 -4.64 40.83
C LEU A 197 -56.37 -4.94 39.91
N SER A 198 -55.34 -4.10 39.96
CA SER A 198 -54.08 -4.29 39.27
C SER A 198 -52.93 -4.27 40.28
N ILE A 199 -51.99 -5.21 40.17
CA ILE A 199 -50.77 -5.27 40.98
C ILE A 199 -49.58 -5.37 40.01
N MET A 200 -48.66 -4.39 40.05
CA MET A 200 -47.63 -4.19 39.03
C MET A 200 -46.25 -3.93 39.63
N GLY A 201 -45.26 -4.79 39.34
CA GLY A 201 -43.88 -4.59 39.84
C GLY A 201 -43.69 -4.83 41.35
N ALA A 202 -44.68 -5.38 42.06
CA ALA A 202 -44.76 -5.30 43.53
C ALA A 202 -44.59 -6.65 44.23
N THR A 203 -43.95 -6.65 45.40
CA THR A 203 -43.95 -7.80 46.32
C THR A 203 -45.08 -7.65 47.33
N VAL A 204 -45.99 -8.63 47.39
CA VAL A 204 -47.21 -8.56 48.22
C VAL A 204 -47.40 -9.84 49.03
N GLU A 205 -47.47 -9.72 50.34
CA GLU A 205 -47.88 -10.79 51.26
C GLU A 205 -49.28 -10.50 51.83
N THR A 206 -50.21 -11.45 51.73
CA THR A 206 -51.57 -11.27 52.26
C THR A 206 -52.29 -12.58 52.61
N SER A 207 -53.46 -12.50 53.24
CA SER A 207 -54.32 -13.66 53.53
C SER A 207 -55.35 -13.91 52.43
N GLU A 208 -55.76 -12.87 51.69
CA GLU A 208 -56.65 -13.03 50.52
C GLU A 208 -56.50 -11.89 49.50
N ILE A 209 -56.75 -12.19 48.22
CA ILE A 209 -56.96 -11.21 47.16
C ILE A 209 -58.35 -11.46 46.56
N ARG A 210 -59.32 -10.62 46.92
CA ARG A 210 -60.74 -10.78 46.55
C ARG A 210 -61.20 -9.68 45.61
N CYS A 211 -61.03 -9.90 44.31
CA CYS A 211 -61.53 -9.03 43.26
C CYS A 211 -62.90 -9.50 42.76
N HIS A 212 -63.88 -8.59 42.72
CA HIS A 212 -65.18 -8.87 42.10
C HIS A 212 -65.30 -8.31 40.67
N GLY A 213 -64.28 -7.59 40.18
CA GLY A 213 -64.08 -7.26 38.76
C GLY A 213 -62.94 -8.08 38.14
N SER A 214 -62.17 -7.46 37.25
CA SER A 214 -60.96 -8.03 36.65
C SER A 214 -59.74 -7.85 37.57
N LEU A 215 -58.99 -8.93 37.78
CA LEU A 215 -57.72 -8.95 38.50
C LEU A 215 -56.55 -9.09 37.51
N ALA A 216 -55.60 -8.17 37.57
CA ALA A 216 -54.32 -8.25 36.86
C ALA A 216 -53.15 -8.29 37.86
N ILE A 217 -52.20 -9.20 37.64
CA ILE A 217 -50.95 -9.32 38.40
C ILE A 217 -49.81 -9.36 37.37
N GLU A 218 -48.98 -8.32 37.31
CA GLU A 218 -47.93 -8.16 36.30
C GLU A 218 -46.56 -7.88 36.94
N ASN A 219 -45.51 -8.58 36.49
CA ASN A 219 -44.12 -8.44 36.98
C ASN A 219 -44.02 -8.37 38.53
N SER A 220 -44.80 -9.19 39.24
CA SER A 220 -44.99 -9.09 40.70
C SER A 220 -44.64 -10.39 41.42
N HIS A 221 -44.35 -10.31 42.71
CA HIS A 221 -44.09 -11.45 43.59
C HIS A 221 -45.17 -11.51 44.67
N ILE A 222 -46.16 -12.38 44.50
CA ILE A 222 -47.35 -12.47 45.35
C ILE A 222 -47.28 -13.73 46.22
N ALA A 223 -47.52 -13.59 47.52
CA ALA A 223 -47.68 -14.70 48.45
C ALA A 223 -48.99 -14.54 49.25
N VAL A 224 -49.98 -15.37 48.94
CA VAL A 224 -51.25 -15.45 49.66
C VAL A 224 -51.27 -16.69 50.55
N ASN A 225 -51.54 -16.51 51.85
CA ASN A 225 -51.64 -17.58 52.84
C ASN A 225 -53.00 -17.53 53.55
N ASN A 226 -54.02 -18.04 52.87
CA ASN A 226 -55.40 -18.00 53.32
C ASN A 226 -55.71 -19.11 54.35
N ASN A 227 -56.39 -18.73 55.43
CA ASN A 227 -56.88 -19.61 56.50
C ASN A 227 -58.41 -19.49 56.70
N GLN A 228 -59.12 -18.99 55.70
CA GLN A 228 -60.57 -18.81 55.70
C GLN A 228 -61.22 -19.66 54.60
N ILE A 229 -62.53 -19.90 54.75
CA ILE A 229 -63.40 -20.64 53.82
C ILE A 229 -63.65 -19.95 52.45
N ASN A 230 -62.80 -18.99 52.07
CA ASN A 230 -62.86 -18.26 50.81
C ASN A 230 -61.73 -18.75 49.89
N ASP A 231 -61.79 -18.45 48.60
CA ASP A 231 -60.65 -18.71 47.70
C ASP A 231 -59.50 -17.73 47.99
N ALA A 232 -58.24 -18.19 47.96
CA ALA A 232 -57.08 -17.35 48.28
C ALA A 232 -56.89 -16.20 47.28
N ILE A 233 -57.01 -16.48 45.98
CA ILE A 233 -57.11 -15.47 44.92
C ILE A 233 -58.42 -15.67 44.16
N LEU A 234 -59.24 -14.62 44.11
CA LEU A 234 -60.51 -14.60 43.39
C LEU A 234 -60.58 -13.37 42.46
N GLY A 235 -60.96 -13.59 41.20
CA GLY A 235 -61.34 -12.53 40.25
C GLY A 235 -62.53 -12.95 39.39
N ASN A 236 -63.38 -12.03 38.93
CA ASN A 236 -64.36 -12.40 37.89
C ASN A 236 -63.63 -12.84 36.61
N THR A 237 -62.52 -12.19 36.29
CA THR A 237 -61.48 -12.60 35.33
C THR A 237 -60.13 -12.47 36.04
N VAL A 238 -59.18 -13.38 35.82
CA VAL A 238 -57.83 -13.31 36.40
C VAL A 238 -56.76 -13.38 35.31
N SER A 239 -55.82 -12.43 35.31
CA SER A 239 -54.66 -12.40 34.42
C SER A 239 -53.38 -12.32 35.26
N ILE A 240 -52.46 -13.26 35.05
CA ILE A 240 -51.15 -13.30 35.72
C ILE A 240 -50.07 -13.28 34.64
N LYS A 241 -49.19 -12.28 34.67
CA LYS A 241 -48.14 -12.10 33.67
C LYS A 241 -46.78 -11.80 34.30
N ASP A 242 -45.72 -12.40 33.76
CA ASP A 242 -44.32 -12.12 34.12
C ASP A 242 -44.00 -12.28 35.63
N SER A 243 -44.86 -12.98 36.39
CA SER A 243 -44.95 -12.90 37.85
C SER A 243 -44.61 -14.21 38.56
N TYR A 244 -44.27 -14.12 39.84
CA TYR A 244 -44.32 -15.25 40.77
C TYR A 244 -45.59 -15.14 41.64
N VAL A 245 -46.40 -16.20 41.71
CA VAL A 245 -47.61 -16.22 42.54
C VAL A 245 -47.69 -17.51 43.34
N LYS A 246 -47.49 -17.40 44.65
CA LYS A 246 -47.80 -18.44 45.62
C LYS A 246 -49.19 -18.18 46.20
N ALA A 247 -50.14 -19.09 45.98
CA ALA A 247 -51.51 -18.99 46.47
C ALA A 247 -51.86 -20.24 47.27
N LYS A 248 -51.91 -20.10 48.60
CA LYS A 248 -52.21 -21.20 49.54
C LYS A 248 -53.56 -20.95 50.21
N SER A 249 -54.39 -21.99 50.29
CA SER A 249 -55.58 -22.03 51.16
C SER A 249 -55.55 -23.27 52.04
N THR A 250 -55.63 -23.11 53.36
CA THR A 250 -55.53 -24.24 54.31
C THR A 250 -56.88 -24.88 54.65
N GLU A 251 -58.00 -24.24 54.30
CA GLU A 251 -59.33 -24.74 54.62
C GLU A 251 -59.84 -25.74 53.57
N ASP A 252 -60.64 -26.71 54.02
CA ASP A 252 -61.29 -27.69 53.14
C ASP A 252 -62.24 -27.00 52.15
N MET A 253 -62.30 -27.50 50.92
CA MET A 253 -63.11 -26.99 49.79
C MET A 253 -62.78 -25.57 49.27
N ALA A 254 -61.80 -24.85 49.82
CA ALA A 254 -61.39 -23.53 49.34
C ALA A 254 -60.36 -23.62 48.19
N GLY A 255 -60.52 -22.80 47.15
CA GLY A 255 -59.62 -22.75 45.99
C GLY A 255 -58.36 -21.92 46.23
N ALA A 256 -57.28 -22.22 45.49
CA ALA A 256 -56.06 -21.42 45.49
C ALA A 256 -56.19 -20.22 44.55
N ILE A 257 -56.55 -20.46 43.27
CA ILE A 257 -56.84 -19.40 42.29
C ILE A 257 -58.13 -19.72 41.55
N SER A 258 -59.15 -18.88 41.74
CA SER A 258 -60.51 -19.05 41.21
C SER A 258 -60.92 -17.92 40.28
N SER A 259 -61.63 -18.27 39.21
CA SER A 259 -62.31 -17.28 38.36
C SER A 259 -63.63 -17.77 37.77
N LYS A 260 -64.48 -16.83 37.35
CA LYS A 260 -65.77 -17.10 36.70
C LYS A 260 -65.68 -17.08 35.17
N ASN A 261 -64.86 -16.18 34.63
CA ASN A 261 -64.74 -15.94 33.19
C ASN A 261 -63.51 -16.63 32.58
N GLY A 262 -62.50 -16.94 33.40
CA GLY A 262 -61.26 -17.61 32.99
C GLY A 262 -60.03 -17.09 33.72
N ILE A 263 -58.96 -17.89 33.72
CA ILE A 263 -57.65 -17.53 34.27
C ILE A 263 -56.64 -17.60 33.11
N THR A 264 -55.90 -16.53 32.86
CA THR A 264 -54.81 -16.50 31.85
C THR A 264 -53.48 -16.33 32.56
N ILE A 265 -52.50 -17.17 32.24
CA ILE A 265 -51.18 -17.19 32.86
C ILE A 265 -50.09 -17.16 31.77
N SER A 266 -49.24 -16.14 31.80
CA SER A 266 -48.20 -15.91 30.79
C SER A 266 -46.85 -15.55 31.43
N ASP A 267 -45.75 -16.09 30.92
CA ASP A 267 -44.38 -15.76 31.34
C ASP A 267 -44.12 -15.91 32.87
N SER A 268 -44.90 -16.74 33.58
CA SER A 268 -45.07 -16.71 35.05
C SER A 268 -44.78 -18.05 35.74
N GLN A 269 -44.53 -18.01 37.05
CA GLN A 269 -44.38 -19.19 37.90
C GLN A 269 -45.41 -19.18 39.03
N ILE A 270 -46.17 -20.25 39.15
CA ILE A 270 -47.29 -20.38 40.08
C ILE A 270 -47.04 -21.55 41.04
N LEU A 271 -47.33 -21.34 42.32
CA LEU A 271 -47.40 -22.37 43.35
C LEU A 271 -48.76 -22.28 44.05
N ALA A 272 -49.70 -23.14 43.64
CA ALA A 272 -51.07 -23.15 44.13
C ALA A 272 -51.33 -24.36 45.03
N GLU A 273 -51.75 -24.12 46.28
CA GLU A 273 -51.92 -25.14 47.32
C GLU A 273 -53.31 -25.04 47.96
N ILE A 274 -54.02 -26.17 48.10
CA ILE A 274 -55.34 -26.25 48.76
C ILE A 274 -55.42 -27.34 49.83
N GLY A 275 -56.41 -27.21 50.73
CA GLY A 275 -56.78 -28.22 51.75
C GLY A 275 -57.38 -29.50 51.17
N LYS A 276 -58.22 -30.20 51.95
CA LYS A 276 -58.90 -31.41 51.44
C LYS A 276 -60.10 -31.03 50.59
N THR A 277 -60.19 -31.63 49.40
CA THR A 277 -61.37 -31.50 48.54
C THR A 277 -62.24 -32.74 48.65
N TYR A 278 -63.48 -32.65 48.15
CA TYR A 278 -64.41 -33.77 48.05
C TYR A 278 -64.99 -33.88 46.62
N GLU A 279 -64.30 -33.27 45.64
CA GLU A 279 -64.60 -33.37 44.21
C GLU A 279 -63.92 -34.61 43.58
N ALA A 280 -64.52 -35.18 42.54
CA ALA A 280 -64.00 -36.39 41.87
C ALA A 280 -62.69 -36.16 41.08
N TYR A 281 -62.34 -34.89 40.84
CA TYR A 281 -61.09 -34.47 40.19
C TYR A 281 -60.41 -33.37 41.03
N PRO A 282 -59.76 -33.72 42.16
CA PRO A 282 -59.17 -32.75 43.10
C PRO A 282 -58.15 -31.78 42.52
N GLU A 283 -57.51 -32.16 41.42
CA GLU A 283 -56.52 -31.31 40.74
C GLU A 283 -57.17 -30.09 40.05
N ASP A 284 -58.34 -30.30 39.45
CA ASP A 284 -59.13 -29.20 38.87
C ASP A 284 -59.64 -28.26 39.97
N SER A 285 -59.73 -28.71 41.23
CA SER A 285 -60.07 -27.86 42.37
C SER A 285 -59.00 -26.80 42.69
N VAL A 286 -57.75 -26.99 42.26
CA VAL A 286 -56.61 -26.11 42.61
C VAL A 286 -56.63 -24.81 41.79
N ILE A 287 -56.77 -24.92 40.47
CA ILE A 287 -56.90 -23.79 39.52
C ILE A 287 -57.90 -24.21 38.43
N LYS A 288 -59.01 -23.47 38.30
CA LYS A 288 -60.11 -23.78 37.35
C LYS A 288 -60.03 -22.94 36.07
N ASN A 289 -60.21 -23.58 34.91
CA ASN A 289 -60.28 -22.95 33.58
C ASN A 289 -59.07 -22.05 33.26
N VAL A 290 -57.86 -22.63 33.30
CA VAL A 290 -56.60 -21.92 33.04
C VAL A 290 -56.14 -22.06 31.59
N ASP A 291 -55.77 -20.94 30.98
CA ASP A 291 -55.07 -20.81 29.71
C ASP A 291 -53.62 -20.38 30.00
N SER A 292 -52.63 -21.15 29.54
CA SER A 292 -51.24 -21.08 30.04
C SER A 292 -50.22 -21.01 28.91
N SER A 293 -49.24 -20.11 29.01
CA SER A 293 -48.14 -19.98 28.05
C SER A 293 -46.84 -19.51 28.72
N ASN A 294 -45.68 -19.98 28.27
CA ASN A 294 -44.36 -19.66 28.83
C ASN A 294 -44.27 -19.73 30.36
N SER A 295 -45.00 -20.66 30.99
CA SER A 295 -45.28 -20.63 32.43
C SER A 295 -45.07 -21.98 33.10
N VAL A 296 -44.72 -21.94 34.38
CA VAL A 296 -44.61 -23.13 35.25
C VAL A 296 -45.69 -23.07 36.32
N ILE A 297 -46.52 -24.12 36.42
CA ILE A 297 -47.63 -24.19 37.37
C ILE A 297 -47.48 -25.42 38.26
N THR A 298 -47.16 -25.20 39.52
CA THR A 298 -47.16 -26.22 40.57
C THR A 298 -48.52 -26.24 41.27
N LYS A 299 -49.21 -27.38 41.23
CA LYS A 299 -50.47 -27.64 41.93
C LYS A 299 -50.21 -28.56 43.12
N GLN A 300 -50.74 -28.23 44.29
CA GLN A 300 -50.67 -29.03 45.51
C GLN A 300 -52.04 -29.19 46.16
N TRP A 301 -52.40 -30.41 46.54
CA TRP A 301 -53.67 -30.72 47.20
C TRP A 301 -53.55 -31.97 48.09
N LYS A 302 -54.58 -32.24 48.90
CA LYS A 302 -54.69 -33.50 49.66
C LYS A 302 -55.71 -34.45 49.03
N ASP A 303 -55.26 -35.64 48.65
CA ASP A 303 -56.09 -36.71 48.07
C ASP A 303 -57.15 -37.18 49.09
N TYR A 304 -58.43 -37.22 48.68
CA TYR A 304 -59.53 -37.48 49.60
C TYR A 304 -59.71 -38.96 49.99
N GLU A 305 -59.22 -39.90 49.17
CA GLU A 305 -59.34 -41.34 49.39
C GLU A 305 -58.12 -41.91 50.14
N LYS A 306 -56.94 -41.35 49.86
CA LYS A 306 -55.64 -41.82 50.38
C LYS A 306 -55.12 -40.98 51.55
N GLU A 307 -55.66 -39.77 51.74
CA GLU A 307 -55.21 -38.75 52.69
C GLU A 307 -53.72 -38.36 52.59
N VAL A 308 -53.10 -38.60 51.43
CA VAL A 308 -51.74 -38.13 51.11
C VAL A 308 -51.77 -36.76 50.44
N ASN A 309 -50.71 -35.98 50.62
CA ASN A 309 -50.48 -34.79 49.81
C ASN A 309 -50.03 -35.23 48.40
N VAL A 310 -50.42 -34.47 47.38
CA VAL A 310 -50.01 -34.68 45.99
C VAL A 310 -49.51 -33.34 45.44
N THR A 311 -48.32 -33.35 44.86
CA THR A 311 -47.76 -32.24 44.06
C THR A 311 -47.74 -32.68 42.59
N LYS A 312 -48.08 -31.76 41.69
CA LYS A 312 -47.76 -31.87 40.26
C LYS A 312 -47.26 -30.55 39.73
N THR A 313 -46.27 -30.59 38.85
CA THR A 313 -45.73 -29.40 38.20
C THR A 313 -45.91 -29.49 36.70
N TYR A 314 -46.46 -28.45 36.09
CA TYR A 314 -46.73 -28.34 34.65
C TYR A 314 -45.90 -27.23 34.02
N VAL A 315 -45.37 -27.45 32.82
CA VAL A 315 -44.60 -26.46 32.05
C VAL A 315 -45.20 -26.28 30.65
N TYR A 316 -45.51 -25.03 30.31
CA TYR A 316 -46.14 -24.62 29.06
C TYR A 316 -45.22 -23.66 28.29
N GLY A 317 -45.01 -23.88 26.99
CA GLY A 317 -44.16 -23.04 26.15
C GLY A 317 -42.72 -22.84 26.67
N THR A 318 -42.13 -21.68 26.37
CA THR A 318 -40.74 -21.36 26.73
C THR A 318 -40.71 -20.65 28.09
N ALA A 319 -40.72 -21.42 29.18
CA ALA A 319 -40.89 -20.91 30.53
C ALA A 319 -39.58 -20.46 31.19
N THR A 320 -39.66 -19.50 32.11
CA THR A 320 -38.52 -18.99 32.89
C THR A 320 -38.84 -18.98 34.38
N LEU A 321 -38.03 -19.66 35.19
CA LEU A 321 -38.21 -19.75 36.64
C LEU A 321 -37.85 -18.42 37.33
N LYS A 322 -38.85 -17.85 38.01
CA LYS A 322 -38.76 -16.65 38.84
C LYS A 322 -38.09 -16.98 40.18
N GLU A 323 -38.52 -18.06 40.83
CA GLU A 323 -37.98 -18.62 42.07
C GLU A 323 -37.45 -20.05 41.83
N ASP A 324 -36.52 -20.48 42.68
CA ASP A 324 -35.94 -21.83 42.62
C ASP A 324 -37.03 -22.91 42.83
N LEU A 325 -36.96 -23.98 42.05
CA LEU A 325 -37.97 -25.03 42.00
C LEU A 325 -37.33 -26.39 42.27
N THR A 326 -37.81 -27.09 43.30
CA THR A 326 -37.43 -28.48 43.58
C THR A 326 -38.61 -29.39 43.30
N ILE A 327 -38.39 -30.47 42.57
CA ILE A 327 -39.32 -31.59 42.39
C ILE A 327 -38.82 -32.73 43.27
N ALA A 328 -39.59 -33.11 44.29
CA ALA A 328 -39.14 -34.05 45.31
C ALA A 328 -39.20 -35.51 44.83
N SER A 329 -38.52 -36.40 45.55
CA SER A 329 -38.52 -37.85 45.27
C SER A 329 -39.94 -38.41 45.26
N GLY A 330 -40.38 -38.98 44.14
CA GLY A 330 -41.74 -39.48 43.91
C GLY A 330 -42.76 -38.45 43.38
N GLU A 331 -42.37 -37.18 43.19
CA GLU A 331 -43.16 -36.17 42.47
C GLU A 331 -42.83 -36.15 40.96
N SER A 332 -43.62 -35.41 40.17
CA SER A 332 -43.45 -35.33 38.72
C SER A 332 -43.54 -33.89 38.18
N ILE A 333 -42.65 -33.56 37.25
CA ILE A 333 -42.75 -32.39 36.37
C ILE A 333 -43.11 -32.83 34.95
N GLU A 334 -44.11 -32.19 34.36
CA GLU A 334 -44.70 -32.54 33.06
C GLU A 334 -44.62 -31.35 32.10
N PHE A 335 -44.06 -31.59 30.92
CA PHE A 335 -43.90 -30.60 29.85
C PHE A 335 -44.89 -30.89 28.73
N GLU A 336 -45.56 -29.84 28.24
CA GLU A 336 -46.31 -29.88 26.98
C GLU A 336 -45.36 -30.07 25.78
N SER A 337 -45.84 -30.70 24.70
CA SER A 337 -45.16 -30.83 23.40
C SER A 337 -44.38 -29.57 22.97
N GLY A 338 -43.06 -29.58 23.17
CA GLY A 338 -42.15 -28.50 22.77
C GLY A 338 -41.94 -27.39 23.80
N ALA A 339 -42.50 -27.52 25.01
CA ALA A 339 -42.21 -26.66 26.14
C ALA A 339 -40.79 -26.90 26.69
N CYS A 340 -40.19 -25.88 27.31
CA CYS A 340 -38.87 -25.95 27.92
C CYS A 340 -38.68 -24.94 29.05
N ILE A 341 -37.62 -25.11 29.86
CA ILE A 341 -37.16 -24.12 30.85
C ILE A 341 -35.88 -23.45 30.36
N THR A 342 -35.87 -22.12 30.32
CA THR A 342 -34.75 -21.30 29.84
C THR A 342 -33.56 -21.23 30.81
N ASN A 343 -33.82 -21.37 32.11
CA ASN A 343 -32.87 -21.26 33.20
C ASN A 343 -32.88 -22.52 34.10
N PRO A 344 -32.44 -23.69 33.55
CA PRO A 344 -32.50 -24.97 34.23
C PRO A 344 -31.64 -25.04 35.50
N GLU A 345 -30.71 -24.11 35.72
CA GLU A 345 -29.94 -24.02 36.97
C GLU A 345 -30.79 -23.69 38.21
N LYS A 346 -32.03 -23.20 38.02
CA LYS A 346 -33.03 -23.05 39.09
C LYS A 346 -33.90 -24.28 39.33
N LEU A 347 -33.80 -25.32 38.49
CA LEU A 347 -34.57 -26.56 38.64
C LEU A 347 -33.71 -27.63 39.32
N THR A 348 -34.15 -28.09 40.49
CA THR A 348 -33.63 -29.28 41.16
C THR A 348 -34.60 -30.44 40.99
N LEU A 349 -34.11 -31.56 40.45
CA LEU A 349 -34.82 -32.84 40.46
C LEU A 349 -34.16 -33.75 41.50
N GLU A 350 -34.90 -34.18 42.50
CA GLU A 350 -34.39 -35.15 43.48
C GLU A 350 -34.28 -36.58 42.90
N ASP A 351 -33.46 -37.42 43.50
CA ASP A 351 -33.33 -38.83 43.11
C ASP A 351 -34.67 -39.56 43.29
N GLY A 352 -35.24 -40.07 42.19
CA GLY A 352 -36.59 -40.64 42.13
C GLY A 352 -37.73 -39.66 41.78
N ALA A 353 -37.44 -38.40 41.44
CA ALA A 353 -38.41 -37.52 40.76
C ALA A 353 -38.60 -37.94 39.29
N SER A 354 -39.79 -37.72 38.73
CA SER A 354 -40.14 -38.09 37.34
C SER A 354 -40.20 -36.86 36.42
N LEU A 355 -39.61 -36.96 35.22
CA LEU A 355 -39.77 -35.96 34.14
C LEU A 355 -40.63 -36.56 33.02
N LEU A 356 -41.73 -35.89 32.70
CA LEU A 356 -42.73 -36.30 31.71
C LEU A 356 -42.77 -35.30 30.54
N VAL A 357 -43.00 -35.80 29.33
CA VAL A 357 -43.37 -35.01 28.14
C VAL A 357 -44.63 -35.62 27.54
N ASP A 358 -45.70 -34.83 27.39
CA ASP A 358 -47.02 -35.29 26.93
C ASP A 358 -47.51 -36.57 27.66
N GLY A 359 -47.32 -36.62 28.98
CA GLY A 359 -47.66 -37.77 29.83
C GLY A 359 -46.73 -38.99 29.77
N ALA A 360 -45.63 -38.94 29.01
CA ALA A 360 -44.66 -40.04 28.87
C ALA A 360 -43.31 -39.74 29.54
N GLU A 361 -42.73 -40.74 30.21
CA GLU A 361 -41.44 -40.62 30.92
C GLU A 361 -40.27 -40.37 29.95
N HIS A 362 -39.52 -39.29 30.18
CA HIS A 362 -38.45 -38.84 29.31
C HIS A 362 -37.09 -39.44 29.70
N THR A 363 -36.46 -40.17 28.77
CA THR A 363 -35.10 -40.70 28.94
C THR A 363 -34.04 -39.77 28.34
N HIS A 364 -33.15 -39.22 29.16
CA HIS A 364 -32.04 -38.40 28.68
C HIS A 364 -31.07 -39.17 27.76
N ASN A 365 -30.73 -38.59 26.61
CA ASN A 365 -29.65 -39.00 25.72
C ASN A 365 -28.42 -38.07 25.84
N LYS A 366 -27.33 -38.41 25.15
CA LYS A 366 -26.09 -37.61 25.08
C LYS A 366 -25.76 -37.18 23.63
N ASP A 367 -26.77 -37.10 22.77
CA ASP A 367 -26.62 -36.88 21.33
C ASP A 367 -26.87 -35.40 20.92
N GLY A 368 -26.80 -34.48 21.89
CA GLY A 368 -26.86 -33.03 21.69
C GLY A 368 -25.48 -32.35 21.72
N ASP A 369 -25.48 -31.03 21.59
CA ASP A 369 -24.26 -30.23 21.50
C ASP A 369 -23.41 -30.25 22.80
N ILE A 370 -22.10 -30.14 22.62
CA ILE A 370 -21.13 -30.02 23.71
C ILE A 370 -20.68 -28.56 23.82
N THR A 371 -20.80 -27.98 25.00
CA THR A 371 -20.33 -26.62 25.30
C THR A 371 -19.35 -26.63 26.48
N TYR A 372 -18.50 -25.60 26.56
CA TYR A 372 -17.42 -25.52 27.55
C TYR A 372 -17.48 -24.19 28.31
N THR A 373 -17.78 -24.25 29.61
CA THR A 373 -17.88 -23.10 30.51
C THR A 373 -16.62 -22.99 31.38
N TRP A 374 -15.97 -21.83 31.44
CA TRP A 374 -14.83 -21.62 32.34
C TRP A 374 -15.24 -21.76 33.82
N LYS A 375 -14.33 -22.26 34.67
CA LYS A 375 -14.59 -22.50 36.11
C LYS A 375 -13.51 -21.93 37.01
N ASP A 376 -12.25 -22.20 36.69
CA ASP A 376 -11.06 -21.67 37.36
C ASP A 376 -9.86 -21.72 36.41
N ASP A 377 -8.74 -21.10 36.76
CA ASP A 377 -7.53 -21.01 35.92
C ASP A 377 -6.94 -22.38 35.49
N ASN A 378 -7.39 -23.50 36.07
CA ASN A 378 -6.91 -24.85 35.77
C ASN A 378 -7.97 -25.72 35.07
N LYS A 379 -9.25 -25.32 35.10
CA LYS A 379 -10.39 -26.19 34.73
C LYS A 379 -11.53 -25.45 34.03
N HIS A 380 -12.22 -26.19 33.17
CA HIS A 380 -13.53 -25.83 32.65
C HIS A 380 -14.55 -26.93 32.96
N ILE A 381 -15.82 -26.60 32.76
CA ILE A 381 -16.94 -27.54 32.77
C ILE A 381 -17.34 -27.80 31.32
N LYS A 382 -17.41 -29.07 30.96
CA LYS A 382 -17.94 -29.59 29.71
C LYS A 382 -19.40 -29.98 29.96
N ASN A 383 -20.31 -29.22 29.37
CA ASN A 383 -21.75 -29.47 29.41
C ASN A 383 -22.12 -30.30 28.18
N VAL A 384 -23.01 -31.28 28.34
CA VAL A 384 -23.57 -32.05 27.22
C VAL A 384 -25.08 -31.86 27.22
N ALA A 385 -25.61 -31.34 26.10
CA ALA A 385 -27.05 -31.21 25.91
C ALA A 385 -27.68 -32.59 25.64
N CYS A 386 -28.90 -32.81 26.13
CA CYS A 386 -29.76 -33.88 25.63
C CYS A 386 -30.66 -33.30 24.55
N LYS A 387 -30.56 -33.85 23.34
CA LYS A 387 -31.09 -33.28 22.11
C LYS A 387 -32.61 -33.05 22.14
N ASP A 388 -33.33 -33.87 22.89
CA ASP A 388 -34.79 -33.92 22.93
C ASP A 388 -35.34 -33.58 24.33
N CYS A 389 -34.54 -32.90 25.17
CA CYS A 389 -34.86 -32.69 26.59
C CYS A 389 -35.41 -31.29 26.91
N PRO A 390 -36.57 -31.19 27.58
CA PRO A 390 -37.14 -29.88 27.97
C PRO A 390 -36.30 -29.03 28.93
N ILE A 391 -35.30 -29.62 29.59
CA ILE A 391 -34.39 -28.93 30.54
C ILE A 391 -32.97 -28.72 29.96
N GLY A 392 -32.77 -29.02 28.68
CA GLY A 392 -31.54 -28.72 27.92
C GLY A 392 -30.33 -29.62 28.21
N TYR A 393 -29.85 -29.67 29.45
CA TYR A 393 -28.51 -30.21 29.79
C TYR A 393 -28.56 -31.31 30.87
N VAL A 394 -27.68 -32.31 30.75
CA VAL A 394 -27.65 -33.52 31.62
C VAL A 394 -26.49 -33.50 32.64
N THR A 395 -26.02 -32.30 33.00
CA THR A 395 -24.87 -32.03 33.89
C THR A 395 -23.49 -32.46 33.33
N ASN A 396 -22.47 -32.50 34.20
CA ASN A 396 -21.25 -31.73 33.98
C ASN A 396 -19.95 -32.52 34.24
N GLU A 397 -19.11 -32.67 33.21
CA GLU A 397 -17.73 -33.16 33.37
C GLU A 397 -16.79 -31.98 33.64
N THR A 398 -16.06 -31.97 34.77
CA THR A 398 -15.02 -30.95 35.00
C THR A 398 -13.69 -31.44 34.43
N GLU A 399 -13.28 -30.90 33.29
CA GLU A 399 -12.02 -31.22 32.61
C GLU A 399 -10.95 -30.15 32.90
N SER A 400 -9.67 -30.52 32.74
CA SER A 400 -8.56 -29.55 32.72
C SER A 400 -8.53 -28.80 31.39
N HIS A 401 -8.04 -27.57 31.37
CA HIS A 401 -7.95 -26.77 30.14
C HIS A 401 -7.17 -27.48 29.03
N SER A 402 -7.90 -27.92 28.01
CA SER A 402 -7.39 -28.54 26.79
C SER A 402 -7.16 -27.47 25.72
N ILE A 403 -5.88 -27.20 25.42
CA ILE A 403 -5.45 -26.28 24.36
C ILE A 403 -5.57 -26.98 23.01
N GLY A 404 -6.35 -26.41 22.09
CA GLY A 404 -6.45 -26.87 20.70
C GLY A 404 -5.32 -26.34 19.81
N GLU A 405 -5.28 -26.77 18.55
CA GLU A 405 -4.13 -26.52 17.63
C GLU A 405 -3.85 -25.02 17.38
N ASN A 406 -4.87 -24.15 17.39
CA ASN A 406 -4.70 -22.70 17.29
C ASN A 406 -4.43 -21.99 18.64
N GLY A 407 -4.04 -22.74 19.68
CA GLY A 407 -3.64 -22.23 20.99
C GLY A 407 -4.77 -21.77 21.92
N PHE A 408 -6.03 -21.88 21.50
CA PHE A 408 -7.20 -21.58 22.34
C PHE A 408 -7.65 -22.82 23.14
N CYS A 409 -8.05 -22.62 24.39
CA CYS A 409 -8.79 -23.63 25.14
C CYS A 409 -10.21 -23.80 24.59
N ALA A 410 -10.80 -25.00 24.70
CA ALA A 410 -12.18 -25.27 24.31
C ALA A 410 -13.23 -24.33 24.96
N CYS A 411 -12.97 -23.84 26.17
CA CYS A 411 -13.80 -22.84 26.87
C CYS A 411 -13.53 -21.39 26.45
N ASN A 412 -12.70 -21.14 25.43
CA ASN A 412 -12.30 -19.84 24.88
C ASN A 412 -11.57 -18.82 25.80
N GLU A 413 -11.68 -18.96 27.13
CA GLU A 413 -11.11 -18.02 28.13
C GLU A 413 -9.62 -18.24 28.45
N VAL A 414 -9.03 -19.39 28.08
CA VAL A 414 -7.62 -19.70 28.38
C VAL A 414 -6.80 -19.82 27.11
N TYR A 415 -5.60 -19.22 27.16
CA TYR A 415 -4.69 -19.03 26.05
C TYR A 415 -3.37 -19.77 26.28
N GLN A 416 -2.84 -20.42 25.24
CA GLN A 416 -1.50 -21.01 25.27
C GLN A 416 -0.44 -19.93 25.53
N PRO A 417 0.47 -20.12 26.52
CA PRO A 417 1.63 -19.24 26.69
C PRO A 417 2.54 -19.22 25.47
N ALA A 418 3.11 -18.05 25.16
CA ALA A 418 4.18 -17.93 24.17
C ALA A 418 5.48 -18.55 24.70
N GLU A 419 6.24 -19.22 23.82
CA GLU A 419 7.50 -19.88 24.19
C GLU A 419 8.58 -18.82 24.46
N LEU A 420 9.25 -18.85 25.61
CA LEU A 420 10.28 -17.86 25.96
C LEU A 420 11.70 -18.38 25.65
N THR A 421 12.41 -17.69 24.76
CA THR A 421 13.83 -17.91 24.49
C THR A 421 14.70 -16.83 25.13
N THR A 422 15.98 -17.12 25.40
CA THR A 422 16.93 -16.16 26.02
C THR A 422 18.33 -16.16 25.40
N ASP A 423 18.52 -16.91 24.31
CA ASP A 423 19.82 -17.22 23.70
C ASP A 423 19.81 -17.16 22.15
N LYS A 424 18.62 -17.05 21.55
CA LYS A 424 18.39 -17.12 20.10
C LYS A 424 18.49 -15.74 19.41
N TYR A 425 17.76 -14.75 19.91
CA TYR A 425 17.57 -13.45 19.25
C TYR A 425 18.41 -12.32 19.85
N ASP A 426 18.76 -11.36 19.00
CA ASP A 426 19.41 -10.08 19.30
C ASP A 426 18.52 -9.03 18.61
N MET A 427 17.71 -8.30 19.39
CA MET A 427 16.54 -7.56 18.90
C MET A 427 16.82 -6.07 18.69
N ASP A 428 17.76 -5.51 19.46
CA ASP A 428 18.20 -4.12 19.35
C ASP A 428 19.53 -3.96 18.59
N GLY A 429 20.32 -5.05 18.45
CA GLY A 429 21.58 -5.07 17.72
C GLY A 429 22.82 -4.78 18.56
N ASP A 430 22.76 -4.86 19.90
CA ASP A 430 23.92 -4.64 20.77
C ASP A 430 24.93 -5.81 20.77
N GLY A 431 24.56 -6.97 20.21
CA GLY A 431 25.40 -8.16 20.10
C GLY A 431 25.25 -9.15 21.26
N SER A 432 24.36 -8.88 22.23
CA SER A 432 23.97 -9.79 23.30
C SER A 432 22.80 -10.70 22.88
N LYS A 433 22.04 -11.24 23.85
CA LYS A 433 20.87 -12.08 23.59
C LYS A 433 19.70 -11.71 24.49
N ASP A 434 18.57 -11.44 23.85
CA ASP A 434 17.34 -10.97 24.47
C ASP A 434 16.48 -12.11 25.03
N ALA A 435 15.68 -11.76 26.04
CA ALA A 435 14.53 -12.56 26.45
C ALA A 435 13.36 -12.28 25.49
N VAL A 436 13.06 -13.22 24.59
CA VAL A 436 12.10 -13.05 23.48
C VAL A 436 11.06 -14.17 23.45
N TYR A 437 9.79 -13.77 23.39
CA TYR A 437 8.67 -14.69 23.19
C TYR A 437 8.48 -15.05 21.71
N GLU A 438 8.24 -16.33 21.42
CA GLU A 438 7.87 -16.82 20.08
C GLU A 438 6.36 -17.06 20.00
N ILE A 439 5.73 -16.48 18.97
CA ILE A 439 4.29 -16.65 18.67
C ILE A 439 4.14 -17.40 17.35
N SER A 440 3.46 -18.55 17.43
CA SER A 440 3.19 -19.44 16.30
C SER A 440 1.70 -19.68 16.03
N ASN A 441 0.80 -19.28 16.93
CA ASN A 441 -0.65 -19.41 16.78
C ASN A 441 -1.44 -18.28 17.46
N ALA A 442 -2.76 -18.25 17.26
CA ALA A 442 -3.63 -17.19 17.78
C ALA A 442 -3.72 -17.17 19.31
N GLY A 443 -3.70 -18.33 19.97
CA GLY A 443 -3.66 -18.41 21.44
C GLY A 443 -2.44 -17.72 22.03
N GLN A 444 -1.25 -17.98 21.50
CA GLN A 444 -0.02 -17.32 21.94
C GLN A 444 -0.06 -15.80 21.73
N LEU A 445 -0.73 -15.34 20.68
CA LEU A 445 -0.96 -13.91 20.42
C LEU A 445 -1.90 -13.27 21.46
N TYR A 446 -2.99 -13.94 21.82
CA TYR A 446 -3.92 -13.48 22.87
C TYR A 446 -3.27 -13.50 24.26
N TRP A 447 -2.46 -14.52 24.56
CA TRP A 447 -1.68 -14.58 25.79
C TRP A 447 -0.69 -13.42 25.88
N PHE A 448 0.05 -13.12 24.80
CA PHE A 448 0.99 -12.00 24.76
C PHE A 448 0.30 -10.64 24.94
N ALA A 449 -0.86 -10.44 24.33
CA ALA A 449 -1.69 -9.25 24.58
C ALA A 449 -2.08 -9.14 26.06
N GLY A 450 -2.46 -10.25 26.70
CA GLY A 450 -2.75 -10.29 28.13
C GLY A 450 -1.53 -10.00 29.03
N LEU A 451 -0.33 -10.44 28.64
CA LEU A 451 0.93 -10.15 29.34
C LEU A 451 1.27 -8.65 29.31
N VAL A 452 1.14 -8.01 28.15
CA VAL A 452 1.39 -6.56 27.98
C VAL A 452 0.33 -5.73 28.69
N ASN A 453 -0.94 -6.15 28.62
CA ASN A 453 -2.08 -5.42 29.18
C ASN A 453 -2.34 -5.70 30.67
N GLY A 454 -1.64 -6.67 31.27
CA GLY A 454 -1.77 -7.03 32.68
C GLY A 454 -3.10 -7.72 33.04
N SER A 455 -3.72 -8.43 32.10
CA SER A 455 -5.04 -9.07 32.26
C SER A 455 -4.98 -10.58 32.51
N LEU A 456 -3.80 -11.18 32.57
CA LEU A 456 -3.61 -12.60 32.87
C LEU A 456 -3.64 -12.86 34.38
N SER A 457 -4.44 -13.83 34.83
CA SER A 457 -4.43 -14.28 36.22
C SER A 457 -3.04 -14.82 36.61
N GLY A 458 -2.54 -14.41 37.79
CA GLY A 458 -1.27 -14.87 38.36
C GLY A 458 0.02 -14.43 37.65
N VAL A 459 -0.05 -13.73 36.51
CA VAL A 459 1.12 -13.31 35.72
C VAL A 459 1.34 -11.80 35.87
N THR A 460 2.58 -11.41 36.21
CA THR A 460 2.95 -9.99 36.31
C THR A 460 2.99 -9.35 34.92
N GLN A 461 2.36 -8.18 34.77
CA GLN A 461 2.39 -7.37 33.55
C GLN A 461 3.82 -7.09 33.08
N ASN A 462 4.08 -7.22 31.78
CA ASN A 462 5.36 -6.85 31.15
C ASN A 462 5.14 -6.11 29.83
N THR A 463 5.08 -4.78 29.88
CA THR A 463 4.97 -3.91 28.70
C THR A 463 6.23 -3.91 27.83
N SER A 464 7.39 -4.25 28.40
CA SER A 464 8.70 -4.32 27.76
C SER A 464 9.02 -5.69 27.12
N ALA A 465 8.06 -6.61 27.02
CA ALA A 465 8.29 -7.95 26.49
C ALA A 465 8.65 -7.93 24.98
N ASN A 466 9.86 -8.37 24.63
CA ASN A 466 10.27 -8.58 23.24
C ASN A 466 9.60 -9.83 22.66
N VAL A 467 9.24 -9.80 21.37
CA VAL A 467 8.46 -10.87 20.73
C VAL A 467 8.76 -11.01 19.24
N VAL A 468 8.73 -12.25 18.76
CA VAL A 468 8.96 -12.64 17.36
C VAL A 468 7.81 -13.51 16.87
N LEU A 469 7.25 -13.20 15.69
CA LEU A 469 6.37 -14.12 14.97
C LEU A 469 7.18 -15.21 14.28
N THR A 470 6.73 -16.47 14.38
CA THR A 470 7.37 -17.63 13.72
C THR A 470 6.45 -18.33 12.71
N ALA A 471 5.21 -17.86 12.57
CA ALA A 471 4.23 -18.30 11.58
C ALA A 471 3.25 -17.16 11.23
N ASP A 472 2.51 -17.31 10.13
CA ASP A 472 1.33 -16.49 9.85
C ASP A 472 0.17 -16.88 10.80
N ILE A 473 -0.52 -15.89 11.35
CA ILE A 473 -1.53 -16.07 12.39
C ILE A 473 -2.94 -15.82 11.83
N VAL A 474 -3.86 -16.76 12.06
CA VAL A 474 -5.28 -16.63 11.73
C VAL A 474 -6.10 -16.72 13.02
N VAL A 475 -6.75 -15.61 13.39
CA VAL A 475 -7.58 -15.52 14.61
C VAL A 475 -9.04 -15.86 14.32
N ASN A 476 -9.59 -15.29 13.24
CA ASN A 476 -10.93 -15.57 12.72
C ASN A 476 -10.85 -15.69 11.20
N GLU A 477 -11.52 -16.68 10.62
CA GLU A 477 -11.67 -16.75 9.16
C GLU A 477 -12.78 -15.81 8.67
N ASN A 478 -12.64 -15.32 7.42
CA ASN A 478 -13.71 -14.65 6.68
C ASN A 478 -14.41 -13.47 7.38
N VAL A 479 -13.69 -12.69 8.22
CA VAL A 479 -14.22 -11.49 8.89
C VAL A 479 -14.72 -10.44 7.90
N LEU A 480 -14.03 -10.25 6.78
CA LEU A 480 -14.43 -9.34 5.71
C LEU A 480 -14.96 -10.09 4.48
N LYS A 481 -15.98 -9.51 3.83
CA LYS A 481 -16.41 -9.85 2.48
C LYS A 481 -15.42 -9.22 1.46
N PRO A 482 -15.37 -9.69 0.19
CA PRO A 482 -14.42 -9.18 -0.82
C PRO A 482 -14.52 -7.69 -1.17
N ASP A 483 -15.61 -7.02 -0.78
CA ASP A 483 -15.82 -5.57 -0.91
C ASP A 483 -15.35 -4.75 0.32
N GLY A 484 -14.81 -5.41 1.33
CA GLY A 484 -14.40 -4.78 2.60
C GLY A 484 -15.57 -4.46 3.54
N THR A 485 -16.76 -5.02 3.33
CA THR A 485 -17.83 -5.01 4.35
C THR A 485 -17.63 -6.13 5.37
N LEU A 486 -18.08 -5.91 6.61
CA LEU A 486 -18.04 -6.92 7.67
C LEU A 486 -18.97 -8.09 7.30
N ASN A 487 -18.50 -9.31 7.55
CA ASN A 487 -19.26 -10.53 7.30
C ASN A 487 -20.19 -10.89 8.47
N GLU A 488 -21.20 -11.73 8.23
CA GLU A 488 -22.17 -12.15 9.24
C GLU A 488 -21.65 -13.39 9.99
N GLY A 489 -21.60 -13.32 11.32
CA GLY A 489 -21.13 -14.40 12.17
C GLY A 489 -20.71 -13.94 13.57
N THR A 490 -20.26 -14.88 14.39
CA THR A 490 -19.67 -14.62 15.71
C THR A 490 -18.15 -14.73 15.61
N PHE A 491 -17.45 -13.60 15.72
CA PHE A 491 -15.98 -13.54 15.71
C PHE A 491 -15.44 -13.43 17.13
N LYS A 492 -14.31 -14.08 17.43
CA LYS A 492 -13.57 -13.86 18.67
C LYS A 492 -13.04 -12.42 18.69
N GLU A 493 -13.43 -11.65 19.69
CA GLU A 493 -13.04 -10.24 19.79
C GLU A 493 -11.56 -10.09 20.14
N TRP A 494 -10.89 -9.13 19.52
CA TRP A 494 -9.50 -8.75 19.77
C TRP A 494 -9.41 -7.71 20.90
N THR A 495 -8.33 -7.76 21.68
CA THR A 495 -7.97 -6.69 22.63
C THR A 495 -6.64 -6.08 22.21
N PRO A 496 -6.58 -4.79 21.82
CA PRO A 496 -5.35 -4.15 21.35
C PRO A 496 -4.19 -4.27 22.33
N ILE A 497 -2.99 -4.56 21.82
CA ILE A 497 -1.76 -4.69 22.62
C ILE A 497 -1.28 -3.30 23.06
N GLY A 498 -1.09 -3.12 24.36
CA GLY A 498 -0.79 -1.83 24.98
C GLY A 498 -1.99 -0.89 24.92
N ASN A 499 -2.67 -0.65 26.05
CA ASN A 499 -3.90 0.15 26.09
C ASN A 499 -4.11 0.83 27.45
N THR A 500 -5.16 1.65 27.55
CA THR A 500 -5.61 2.25 28.82
C THR A 500 -6.35 1.23 29.71
N CYS A 501 -5.60 0.33 30.34
CA CYS A 501 -6.12 -0.63 31.33
C CYS A 501 -6.35 0.04 32.71
N ASN A 502 -7.45 -0.28 33.40
CA ASN A 502 -7.72 0.21 34.77
C ASN A 502 -7.63 1.75 34.95
N GLY A 503 -7.85 2.53 33.89
CA GLY A 503 -7.73 4.00 33.90
C GLY A 503 -6.29 4.54 33.90
N SER A 504 -5.29 3.70 33.58
CA SER A 504 -3.89 4.07 33.41
C SER A 504 -3.37 3.64 32.04
N TYR A 505 -2.61 4.50 31.37
CA TYR A 505 -1.99 4.17 30.08
C TYR A 505 -0.87 3.12 30.27
N SER A 506 -1.01 1.95 29.66
CA SER A 506 0.03 0.92 29.57
C SER A 506 0.52 0.79 28.12
N PRO A 507 1.36 1.71 27.61
CA PRO A 507 1.93 1.59 26.28
C PRO A 507 2.83 0.35 26.18
N TYR A 508 2.80 -0.33 25.03
CA TYR A 508 3.80 -1.35 24.72
C TYR A 508 5.17 -0.70 24.52
N THR A 509 6.23 -1.20 25.16
CA THR A 509 7.58 -0.61 25.14
C THR A 509 8.67 -1.57 24.67
N GLY A 510 8.34 -2.83 24.41
CA GLY A 510 9.28 -3.82 23.85
C GLY A 510 9.50 -3.69 22.34
N ILE A 511 10.14 -4.70 21.77
CA ILE A 511 10.35 -4.88 20.33
C ILE A 511 9.47 -6.02 19.83
N PHE A 512 8.50 -5.69 18.97
CA PHE A 512 7.69 -6.64 18.20
C PHE A 512 8.28 -6.79 16.80
N GLU A 513 8.72 -8.00 16.44
CA GLU A 513 9.32 -8.32 15.15
C GLU A 513 8.51 -9.39 14.42
N GLY A 514 7.82 -8.99 13.35
CA GLY A 514 6.95 -9.87 12.58
C GLY A 514 7.67 -10.81 11.61
N GLN A 515 8.96 -10.60 11.31
CA GLN A 515 9.73 -11.36 10.32
C GLN A 515 9.08 -11.44 8.91
N ASN A 516 8.20 -10.50 8.57
CA ASN A 516 7.33 -10.44 7.38
C ASN A 516 6.11 -11.39 7.40
N HIS A 517 5.82 -12.04 8.53
CA HIS A 517 4.57 -12.76 8.75
C HIS A 517 3.38 -11.81 8.85
N THR A 518 2.20 -12.40 8.68
CA THR A 518 0.90 -11.75 8.70
C THR A 518 0.07 -12.16 9.90
N ILE A 519 -0.79 -11.26 10.36
CA ILE A 519 -1.84 -11.55 11.34
C ILE A 519 -3.17 -11.22 10.67
N SER A 520 -4.13 -12.13 10.80
CA SER A 520 -5.42 -12.02 10.12
C SER A 520 -6.61 -12.39 11.01
N GLY A 521 -7.77 -11.84 10.69
CA GLY A 521 -9.00 -12.10 11.44
C GLY A 521 -9.13 -11.33 12.75
N LEU A 522 -8.41 -10.22 12.94
CA LEU A 522 -8.60 -9.38 14.13
C LEU A 522 -9.94 -8.65 14.00
N TYR A 523 -10.81 -8.80 15.00
CA TYR A 523 -12.14 -8.19 15.03
C TYR A 523 -12.32 -7.35 16.29
N PHE A 524 -12.59 -6.06 16.13
CA PHE A 524 -12.90 -5.14 17.21
C PHE A 524 -14.05 -4.22 16.79
N LYS A 525 -15.11 -4.12 17.61
CA LYS A 525 -16.24 -3.23 17.33
C LYS A 525 -16.78 -2.59 18.62
N LYS A 526 -16.19 -1.48 19.02
CA LYS A 526 -16.67 -0.63 20.13
C LYS A 526 -16.57 0.85 19.76
N GLU A 527 -17.64 1.37 19.16
CA GLU A 527 -17.77 2.74 18.63
C GLU A 527 -17.54 3.89 19.64
N ASN A 528 -17.35 3.58 20.92
CA ASN A 528 -17.06 4.50 22.01
C ASN A 528 -15.62 4.40 22.56
N THR A 529 -14.77 3.53 21.99
CA THR A 529 -13.43 3.22 22.51
C THR A 529 -12.34 3.86 21.65
N SER A 530 -11.34 4.47 22.29
CA SER A 530 -10.15 5.02 21.65
C SER A 530 -8.95 4.06 21.73
N GLU A 531 -7.84 4.38 21.06
CA GLU A 531 -6.60 3.58 21.09
C GLU A 531 -6.81 2.16 20.53
N VAL A 532 -7.29 2.07 19.27
CA VAL A 532 -7.73 0.82 18.65
C VAL A 532 -6.86 0.43 17.45
N GLY A 533 -6.47 -0.84 17.40
CA GLY A 533 -5.70 -1.43 16.31
C GLY A 533 -5.21 -2.81 16.67
N PHE A 534 -4.22 -3.33 15.93
CA PHE A 534 -3.44 -4.47 16.42
C PHE A 534 -2.76 -4.11 17.76
N PHE A 535 -2.05 -2.97 17.79
CA PHE A 535 -1.68 -2.26 19.02
C PHE A 535 -2.67 -1.13 19.34
N GLY A 536 -2.90 -0.86 20.61
CA GLY A 536 -3.65 0.34 21.03
C GLY A 536 -2.71 1.55 21.12
N TYR A 537 -1.63 1.39 21.89
CA TYR A 537 -0.61 2.40 22.15
C TYR A 537 0.79 1.77 22.03
N ASN A 538 1.52 2.11 20.97
CA ASN A 538 2.95 1.83 20.83
C ASN A 538 3.83 2.94 21.42
N GLY A 539 4.67 2.58 22.40
CA GLY A 539 5.85 3.34 22.85
C GLY A 539 7.18 2.63 22.58
N GLY A 540 7.16 1.46 21.92
CA GLY A 540 8.32 0.62 21.59
C GLY A 540 8.59 0.57 20.08
N LYS A 541 9.06 -0.58 19.59
CA LYS A 541 9.34 -0.81 18.17
C LYS A 541 8.41 -1.89 17.63
N ILE A 542 7.75 -1.63 16.51
CA ILE A 542 6.94 -2.62 15.76
C ILE A 542 7.52 -2.70 14.35
N SER A 543 7.98 -3.86 13.92
CA SER A 543 8.54 -4.04 12.57
C SER A 543 8.06 -5.29 11.82
N ASN A 544 8.03 -5.17 10.49
CA ASN A 544 7.82 -6.25 9.51
C ASN A 544 6.57 -7.13 9.75
N VAL A 545 5.40 -6.53 10.04
CA VAL A 545 4.12 -7.26 10.20
C VAL A 545 3.00 -6.74 9.29
N GLY A 546 2.24 -7.65 8.68
CA GLY A 546 1.07 -7.34 7.86
C GLY A 546 -0.26 -7.67 8.55
N ILE A 547 -1.19 -6.73 8.59
CA ILE A 547 -2.54 -6.94 9.16
C ILE A 547 -3.56 -7.12 8.02
N LEU A 548 -4.15 -8.30 7.91
CA LEU A 548 -5.02 -8.73 6.79
C LEU A 548 -6.41 -9.13 7.30
N ASN A 549 -7.45 -9.11 6.45
CA ASN A 549 -8.79 -9.65 6.76
C ASN A 549 -9.28 -9.32 8.19
N SER A 550 -9.17 -8.05 8.59
CA SER A 550 -9.37 -7.60 9.97
C SER A 550 -10.27 -6.37 9.97
N TYR A 551 -11.04 -6.14 11.04
CA TYR A 551 -12.01 -5.06 11.16
C TYR A 551 -11.83 -4.34 12.50
N PHE A 552 -11.54 -3.05 12.44
CA PHE A 552 -11.32 -2.19 13.61
C PHE A 552 -12.29 -1.01 13.60
N CYS A 553 -13.29 -1.05 14.48
CA CYS A 553 -14.30 0.00 14.61
C CYS A 553 -14.27 0.63 16.02
N GLY A 554 -13.98 1.93 16.07
CA GLY A 554 -13.75 2.68 17.30
C GLY A 554 -14.04 4.18 17.18
N PHE A 555 -13.82 4.93 18.26
CA PHE A 555 -14.15 6.35 18.37
C PHE A 555 -13.00 7.30 18.00
N SER A 556 -11.77 7.00 18.41
CA SER A 556 -10.64 7.88 18.12
C SER A 556 -9.30 7.19 18.21
N GLN A 557 -8.33 7.65 17.42
CA GLN A 557 -6.99 7.04 17.35
C GLN A 557 -7.14 5.56 16.99
N VAL A 558 -7.69 5.31 15.81
CA VAL A 558 -7.96 3.98 15.26
C VAL A 558 -7.08 3.74 14.03
N GLY A 559 -6.36 2.62 13.99
CA GLY A 559 -5.60 2.24 12.81
C GLY A 559 -5.26 0.75 12.77
N GLY A 560 -5.02 0.21 11.57
CA GLY A 560 -4.88 -1.25 11.39
C GLY A 560 -3.69 -1.85 12.16
N VAL A 561 -2.56 -1.14 12.21
CA VAL A 561 -1.37 -1.57 12.96
C VAL A 561 -1.36 -1.00 14.37
N CYS A 562 -1.71 0.28 14.56
CA CYS A 562 -1.65 0.94 15.86
C CYS A 562 -2.69 2.05 16.04
N GLY A 563 -3.33 2.16 17.19
CA GLY A 563 -4.19 3.30 17.50
C GLY A 563 -3.40 4.61 17.67
N TYR A 564 -2.42 4.61 18.58
CA TYR A 564 -1.59 5.75 18.94
C TYR A 564 -0.10 5.34 18.98
N ASN A 565 0.73 5.99 18.17
CA ASN A 565 2.18 5.71 18.12
C ASN A 565 2.98 6.89 18.67
N SER A 566 3.76 6.68 19.74
CA SER A 566 4.75 7.66 20.23
C SER A 566 6.20 7.30 19.90
N SER A 567 6.42 6.14 19.24
CA SER A 567 7.75 5.60 18.95
C SER A 567 7.82 5.06 17.50
N THR A 568 8.35 3.87 17.23
CA THR A 568 8.74 3.46 15.87
C THR A 568 7.87 2.33 15.32
N ILE A 569 7.32 2.54 14.11
CA ILE A 569 6.67 1.50 13.29
C ILE A 569 7.34 1.48 11.91
N THR A 570 7.85 0.33 11.48
CA THR A 570 8.66 0.22 10.25
C THR A 570 8.37 -1.03 9.43
N ASN A 571 8.21 -0.90 8.11
CA ASN A 571 7.87 -1.99 7.19
C ASN A 571 6.53 -2.71 7.51
N CYS A 572 5.60 -2.06 8.22
CA CYS A 572 4.31 -2.63 8.61
C CYS A 572 3.18 -2.17 7.68
N TYR A 573 2.15 -2.99 7.50
CA TYR A 573 1.08 -2.66 6.56
C TYR A 573 -0.32 -3.14 6.95
N ASN A 574 -1.33 -2.46 6.43
CA ASN A 574 -2.74 -2.82 6.60
C ASN A 574 -3.42 -3.16 5.27
N LYS A 575 -4.19 -4.26 5.30
CA LYS A 575 -5.16 -4.70 4.29
C LYS A 575 -6.53 -5.02 4.91
N GLY A 576 -6.72 -4.74 6.20
CA GLY A 576 -8.00 -4.76 6.90
C GLY A 576 -8.77 -3.44 6.76
N VAL A 577 -9.87 -3.33 7.48
CA VAL A 577 -10.77 -2.18 7.47
C VAL A 577 -10.66 -1.42 8.77
N VAL A 578 -10.47 -0.11 8.67
CA VAL A 578 -10.58 0.87 9.76
C VAL A 578 -11.91 1.59 9.56
N ASP A 579 -12.78 1.55 10.57
CA ASP A 579 -14.13 2.13 10.52
C ASP A 579 -14.41 3.04 11.72
N GLY A 580 -15.24 4.06 11.51
CA GLY A 580 -15.20 5.28 12.34
C GLY A 580 -16.43 6.17 12.22
N THR A 581 -17.60 5.56 12.06
CA THR A 581 -18.88 6.24 11.73
C THR A 581 -19.62 6.87 12.90
N ALA A 582 -19.13 6.79 14.14
CA ALA A 582 -19.79 7.43 15.28
C ALA A 582 -19.66 8.97 15.21
N ASP A 583 -20.70 9.71 15.60
CA ASP A 583 -20.71 11.18 15.51
C ASP A 583 -19.59 11.81 16.37
N GLY A 584 -18.80 12.70 15.76
CA GLY A 584 -17.66 13.36 16.42
C GLY A 584 -16.41 12.49 16.60
N ALA A 585 -16.41 11.25 16.09
CA ALA A 585 -15.25 10.37 16.09
C ALA A 585 -14.10 10.95 15.24
N SER A 586 -12.83 10.74 15.64
CA SER A 586 -11.70 11.38 14.93
C SER A 586 -10.32 10.72 15.06
N SER A 587 -9.47 10.93 14.05
CA SER A 587 -8.10 10.40 13.94
C SER A 587 -8.08 8.92 13.58
N PHE A 588 -8.27 8.67 12.28
CA PHE A 588 -8.36 7.35 11.63
C PHE A 588 -7.28 7.21 10.58
N GLY A 589 -6.43 6.18 10.66
CA GLY A 589 -5.42 5.94 9.63
C GLY A 589 -5.19 4.47 9.34
N GLY A 590 -5.04 4.10 8.07
CA GLY A 590 -4.91 2.69 7.67
C GLY A 590 -3.78 1.97 8.40
N VAL A 591 -2.63 2.62 8.60
CA VAL A 591 -1.54 2.10 9.45
C VAL A 591 -1.72 2.54 10.91
N CYS A 592 -1.88 3.85 11.15
CA CYS A 592 -1.91 4.41 12.51
C CYS A 592 -3.03 5.44 12.70
N GLY A 593 -3.72 5.43 13.84
CA GLY A 593 -4.69 6.50 14.16
C GLY A 593 -4.01 7.85 14.35
N CYS A 594 -3.17 7.98 15.38
CA CYS A 594 -2.39 9.20 15.66
C CYS A 594 -0.89 8.89 15.75
N ASN A 595 -0.08 9.57 14.92
CA ASN A 595 1.36 9.44 14.92
C ASN A 595 2.06 10.61 15.62
N LEU A 596 2.59 10.37 16.81
CA LEU A 596 3.54 11.20 17.55
C LEU A 596 4.97 10.62 17.51
N GLY A 597 5.20 9.59 16.69
CA GLY A 597 6.48 8.92 16.48
C GLY A 597 6.88 8.85 15.00
N ILE A 598 7.55 7.77 14.61
CA ILE A 598 8.09 7.56 13.26
C ILE A 598 7.32 6.41 12.59
N LEU A 599 6.75 6.67 11.41
CA LEU A 599 6.28 5.66 10.47
C LEU A 599 7.25 5.63 9.28
N THR A 600 7.83 4.46 8.96
CA THR A 600 8.81 4.33 7.86
C THR A 600 8.56 3.10 6.99
N ASN A 601 8.51 3.26 5.67
CA ASN A 601 8.21 2.18 4.70
C ASN A 601 6.87 1.46 4.96
N CYS A 602 5.92 2.10 5.63
CA CYS A 602 4.63 1.52 6.00
C CYS A 602 3.55 1.83 4.95
N TYR A 603 2.58 0.94 4.74
CA TYR A 603 1.57 1.16 3.70
C TYR A 603 0.17 0.64 4.02
N ASN A 604 -0.82 1.18 3.31
CA ASN A 604 -2.20 0.76 3.38
C ASN A 604 -2.75 0.37 1.99
N THR A 605 -3.39 -0.79 1.92
CA THR A 605 -4.25 -1.21 0.80
C THR A 605 -5.67 -1.53 1.27
N GLY A 606 -5.97 -1.30 2.55
CA GLY A 606 -7.28 -1.52 3.18
C GLY A 606 -8.21 -0.31 3.08
N ILE A 607 -9.46 -0.46 3.50
CA ILE A 607 -10.43 0.66 3.50
C ILE A 607 -10.33 1.42 4.83
N VAL A 608 -10.28 2.74 4.76
CA VAL A 608 -10.31 3.64 5.92
C VAL A 608 -11.55 4.53 5.84
N LYS A 609 -12.38 4.48 6.89
CA LYS A 609 -13.55 5.34 7.07
C LYS A 609 -13.48 6.03 8.43
N GLY A 610 -13.92 7.28 8.50
CA GLY A 610 -14.08 8.02 9.75
C GLY A 610 -14.80 9.34 9.55
N GLN A 611 -15.28 9.99 10.61
CA GLN A 611 -15.87 11.33 10.45
C GLN A 611 -14.80 12.39 10.12
N SER A 612 -13.78 12.55 10.97
CA SER A 612 -12.75 13.59 10.78
C SER A 612 -11.32 13.13 11.08
N LEU A 613 -10.34 13.82 10.49
CA LEU A 613 -8.91 13.48 10.53
C LEU A 613 -8.66 12.06 10.00
N VAL A 614 -8.92 11.83 8.71
CA VAL A 614 -8.91 10.51 8.07
C VAL A 614 -7.77 10.42 7.05
N GLY A 615 -6.83 9.51 7.29
CA GLY A 615 -5.64 9.28 6.47
C GLY A 615 -5.58 7.88 5.87
N GLY A 616 -5.00 7.71 4.68
CA GLY A 616 -4.65 6.36 4.21
C GLY A 616 -3.54 5.71 5.05
N VAL A 617 -2.57 6.50 5.54
CA VAL A 617 -1.49 6.01 6.42
C VAL A 617 -1.74 6.42 7.87
N SER A 618 -1.96 7.71 8.16
CA SER A 618 -2.09 8.24 9.53
C SER A 618 -3.26 9.22 9.67
N GLY A 619 -4.14 9.09 10.66
CA GLY A 619 -5.25 10.05 10.84
C GLY A 619 -4.77 11.47 11.13
N SER A 620 -3.85 11.60 12.09
CA SER A 620 -3.06 12.81 12.33
C SER A 620 -1.57 12.47 12.42
N ASN A 621 -0.72 13.35 11.89
CA ASN A 621 0.74 13.27 12.00
C ASN A 621 1.29 14.46 12.79
N ASN A 622 2.06 14.19 13.84
CA ASN A 622 2.70 15.18 14.70
C ASN A 622 4.23 15.01 14.74
N LYS A 623 4.78 14.03 14.01
CA LYS A 623 6.22 13.75 13.94
C LYS A 623 6.70 13.42 12.53
N THR A 624 6.81 12.14 12.14
CA THR A 624 7.46 11.75 10.89
C THR A 624 6.75 10.58 10.20
N ILE A 625 6.46 10.76 8.91
CA ILE A 625 6.03 9.72 7.97
C ILE A 625 7.01 9.75 6.79
N THR A 626 7.61 8.62 6.44
CA THR A 626 8.66 8.57 5.40
C THR A 626 8.61 7.28 4.57
N ASN A 627 8.70 7.41 3.24
CA ASN A 627 8.60 6.29 2.29
C ASN A 627 7.28 5.48 2.41
N CYS A 628 6.19 6.11 2.86
CA CYS A 628 4.91 5.44 3.12
C CYS A 628 3.91 5.69 1.98
N TYR A 629 3.03 4.73 1.68
CA TYR A 629 2.08 4.86 0.58
C TYR A 629 0.68 4.31 0.88
N ASN A 630 -0.30 4.77 0.11
CA ASN A 630 -1.68 4.31 0.17
C ASN A 630 -2.24 3.96 -1.22
N THR A 631 -2.75 2.74 -1.37
CA THR A 631 -3.58 2.30 -2.50
C THR A 631 -5.04 2.04 -2.08
N GLY A 632 -5.32 2.05 -0.76
CA GLY A 632 -6.64 1.80 -0.19
C GLY A 632 -7.61 2.97 -0.34
N ILE A 633 -8.91 2.70 -0.20
CA ILE A 633 -9.94 3.74 -0.26
C ILE A 633 -10.00 4.49 1.07
N VAL A 634 -9.93 5.82 1.02
CA VAL A 634 -10.02 6.71 2.19
C VAL A 634 -11.30 7.54 2.07
N SER A 635 -12.15 7.52 3.09
CA SER A 635 -13.44 8.23 3.08
C SER A 635 -13.78 8.87 4.42
N GLY A 636 -14.31 10.09 4.42
CA GLY A 636 -14.82 10.74 5.62
C GLY A 636 -15.62 12.01 5.35
N GLN A 637 -15.85 12.82 6.39
CA GLN A 637 -16.47 14.13 6.24
C GLN A 637 -15.41 15.18 5.89
N SER A 638 -14.55 15.50 6.85
CA SER A 638 -13.58 16.61 6.79
C SER A 638 -12.18 16.21 7.21
N TYR A 639 -11.17 16.97 6.76
CA TYR A 639 -9.74 16.68 7.00
C TYR A 639 -9.36 15.26 6.53
N VAL A 640 -9.50 15.03 5.23
CA VAL A 640 -9.34 13.70 4.59
C VAL A 640 -8.14 13.74 3.63
N GLY A 641 -7.23 12.76 3.74
CA GLY A 641 -6.09 12.66 2.83
C GLY A 641 -5.54 11.27 2.58
N GLY A 642 -4.88 11.07 1.43
CA GLY A 642 -4.35 9.77 1.05
C GLY A 642 -3.18 9.28 1.91
N ILE A 643 -2.40 10.18 2.50
CA ILE A 643 -1.40 9.86 3.53
C ILE A 643 -1.95 10.25 4.91
N ASP A 644 -2.36 11.51 5.13
CA ASP A 644 -2.92 11.95 6.41
C ASP A 644 -4.06 12.97 6.38
N GLY A 645 -4.79 13.09 7.50
CA GLY A 645 -5.89 14.03 7.68
C GLY A 645 -5.43 15.43 8.11
N ASP A 646 -4.59 15.52 9.15
CA ASP A 646 -3.83 16.74 9.51
C ASP A 646 -2.35 16.45 9.76
N ASN A 647 -1.50 17.15 9.00
CA ASN A 647 -0.06 17.17 9.15
C ASN A 647 0.41 18.36 10.01
N SER A 648 0.68 18.05 11.27
CA SER A 648 1.45 18.86 12.21
C SER A 648 2.90 18.34 12.38
N GLY A 649 3.40 17.52 11.43
CA GLY A 649 4.73 16.91 11.40
C GLY A 649 5.46 17.01 10.05
N ILE A 650 6.22 15.98 9.70
CA ILE A 650 6.95 15.86 8.42
C ILE A 650 6.41 14.65 7.67
N ILE A 651 6.07 14.86 6.39
CA ILE A 651 5.80 13.81 5.40
C ILE A 651 6.88 13.91 4.32
N THR A 652 7.50 12.79 3.96
CA THR A 652 8.59 12.78 2.95
C THR A 652 8.61 11.51 2.12
N ASN A 653 8.78 11.62 0.81
CA ASN A 653 8.83 10.47 -0.12
C ASN A 653 7.56 9.59 -0.08
N CYS A 654 6.37 10.18 0.08
CA CYS A 654 5.11 9.43 0.29
C CYS A 654 4.12 9.62 -0.86
N ASN A 655 3.31 8.59 -1.18
CA ASN A 655 2.38 8.66 -2.32
C ASN A 655 1.00 8.03 -2.11
N ASN A 656 0.00 8.60 -2.78
CA ASN A 656 -1.36 8.10 -2.80
C ASN A 656 -1.82 7.73 -4.22
N GLU A 657 -2.25 6.50 -4.37
CA GLU A 657 -2.93 5.97 -5.57
C GLU A 657 -4.40 5.63 -5.26
N GLY A 658 -4.73 5.48 -3.98
CA GLY A 658 -6.07 5.19 -3.49
C GLY A 658 -7.04 6.35 -3.70
N LYS A 659 -8.34 6.03 -3.82
CA LYS A 659 -9.38 7.05 -3.91
C LYS A 659 -9.56 7.75 -2.56
N VAL A 660 -9.51 9.07 -2.56
CA VAL A 660 -9.76 9.95 -1.40
C VAL A 660 -11.12 10.62 -1.57
N SER A 661 -11.97 10.62 -0.54
CA SER A 661 -13.30 11.27 -0.61
C SER A 661 -13.75 11.86 0.73
N GLY A 662 -13.82 13.19 0.79
CA GLY A 662 -14.56 13.92 1.83
C GLY A 662 -16.00 14.23 1.40
N THR A 663 -16.92 14.40 2.36
CA THR A 663 -18.23 15.01 2.11
C THR A 663 -18.28 16.50 2.43
N GLU A 664 -17.26 17.03 3.10
CA GLU A 664 -17.15 18.42 3.55
C GLU A 664 -15.77 19.02 3.11
N ASP A 665 -15.16 19.81 4.01
CA ASP A 665 -13.96 20.61 3.81
C ASP A 665 -12.63 19.87 4.03
N TYR A 666 -11.57 20.40 3.42
CA TYR A 666 -10.16 20.02 3.65
C TYR A 666 -9.82 18.61 3.14
N VAL A 667 -9.85 18.43 1.81
CA VAL A 667 -9.53 17.15 1.18
C VAL A 667 -8.28 17.27 0.29
N GLY A 668 -7.29 16.41 0.53
CA GLY A 668 -6.04 16.39 -0.22
C GLY A 668 -5.68 15.02 -0.75
N GLY A 669 -5.06 14.92 -1.93
CA GLY A 669 -4.54 13.63 -2.42
C GLY A 669 -3.46 13.03 -1.50
N VAL A 670 -2.60 13.86 -0.93
CA VAL A 670 -1.61 13.48 0.09
C VAL A 670 -2.11 13.82 1.50
N SER A 671 -2.54 15.06 1.75
CA SER A 671 -2.83 15.55 3.11
C SER A 671 -4.04 16.48 3.20
N GLY A 672 -5.00 16.23 4.08
CA GLY A 672 -6.19 17.09 4.25
C GLY A 672 -5.83 18.53 4.66
N SER A 673 -5.14 18.67 5.79
CA SER A 673 -4.64 19.94 6.35
C SER A 673 -3.13 19.86 6.60
N ASN A 674 -2.40 20.94 6.29
CA ASN A 674 -0.96 21.04 6.53
C ASN A 674 -0.59 22.29 7.33
N ASN A 675 0.11 22.06 8.45
CA ASN A 675 0.68 23.08 9.31
C ASN A 675 2.22 22.99 9.40
N LYS A 676 2.83 22.01 8.71
CA LYS A 676 4.28 21.74 8.71
C LYS A 676 4.75 21.29 7.32
N THR A 677 5.56 20.23 7.20
CA THR A 677 6.34 19.96 5.98
C THR A 677 5.80 18.77 5.21
N ILE A 678 5.60 18.95 3.90
CA ILE A 678 5.35 17.88 2.93
C ILE A 678 6.38 18.05 1.80
N THR A 679 7.24 17.05 1.61
CA THR A 679 8.33 17.12 0.63
C THR A 679 8.39 15.84 -0.20
N ASN A 680 8.63 15.94 -1.52
CA ASN A 680 8.73 14.77 -2.41
C ASN A 680 7.50 13.85 -2.27
N CYS A 681 6.29 14.35 -2.45
CA CYS A 681 5.07 13.55 -2.29
C CYS A 681 4.16 13.66 -3.51
N TYR A 682 3.37 12.62 -3.81
CA TYR A 682 2.49 12.65 -4.97
C TYR A 682 1.16 11.93 -4.84
N ASN A 683 0.24 12.28 -5.73
CA ASN A 683 -1.08 11.70 -5.83
C ASN A 683 -1.44 11.34 -7.28
N THR A 684 -1.61 10.05 -7.55
CA THR A 684 -2.26 9.51 -8.77
C THR A 684 -3.74 9.17 -8.52
N GLY A 685 -4.17 9.08 -7.26
CA GLY A 685 -5.54 8.73 -6.87
C GLY A 685 -6.57 9.83 -7.12
N ILE A 686 -7.84 9.44 -7.29
CA ILE A 686 -8.96 10.40 -7.43
C ILE A 686 -9.23 11.08 -6.09
N VAL A 687 -9.26 12.42 -6.09
CA VAL A 687 -9.58 13.25 -4.92
C VAL A 687 -10.97 13.87 -5.10
N LYS A 688 -11.87 13.70 -4.12
CA LYS A 688 -13.20 14.34 -4.11
C LYS A 688 -13.51 15.01 -2.77
N GLY A 689 -14.10 16.21 -2.78
CA GLY A 689 -14.56 16.90 -1.57
C GLY A 689 -15.61 17.98 -1.87
N GLN A 690 -16.02 18.75 -0.85
CA GLN A 690 -16.85 19.94 -1.05
C GLN A 690 -15.97 21.16 -1.37
N SER A 691 -15.25 21.67 -0.38
CA SER A 691 -14.41 22.87 -0.46
C SER A 691 -13.00 22.64 0.10
N TYR A 692 -12.04 23.50 -0.27
CA TYR A 692 -10.61 23.31 0.04
C TYR A 692 -10.10 21.94 -0.44
N VAL A 693 -10.25 21.68 -1.74
CA VAL A 693 -9.93 20.39 -2.37
C VAL A 693 -8.67 20.54 -3.23
N GLY A 694 -7.63 19.75 -2.95
CA GLY A 694 -6.34 19.86 -3.62
C GLY A 694 -5.77 18.51 -4.07
N GLY A 695 -5.18 18.45 -5.26
CA GLY A 695 -4.53 17.23 -5.76
C GLY A 695 -3.40 16.71 -4.86
N VAL A 696 -2.70 17.59 -4.15
CA VAL A 696 -1.72 17.24 -3.10
C VAL A 696 -2.28 17.53 -1.71
N ASN A 697 -2.77 18.75 -1.44
CA ASN A 697 -3.24 19.12 -0.10
C ASN A 697 -4.47 20.04 -0.12
N GLY A 698 -5.46 19.75 0.72
CA GLY A 698 -6.69 20.55 0.78
C GLY A 698 -6.45 21.97 1.28
N TYR A 699 -5.74 22.10 2.40
CA TYR A 699 -5.48 23.38 3.06
C TYR A 699 -4.08 23.46 3.68
N ASN A 700 -3.31 24.46 3.27
CA ASN A 700 -1.99 24.78 3.81
C ASN A 700 -2.09 26.03 4.69
N GLY A 701 -2.19 25.82 6.01
CA GLY A 701 -2.43 26.90 6.98
C GLY A 701 -1.15 27.68 7.36
N ASN A 702 -0.09 26.94 7.68
CA ASN A 702 1.23 27.50 8.04
C ASN A 702 2.40 26.66 7.50
N GLY A 703 2.12 25.68 6.63
CA GLY A 703 3.06 24.67 6.21
C GLY A 703 3.90 25.01 4.98
N THR A 704 4.88 24.17 4.72
CA THR A 704 5.80 24.23 3.58
C THR A 704 5.63 22.97 2.73
N ILE A 705 5.36 23.14 1.43
CA ILE A 705 5.11 22.05 0.48
C ILE A 705 6.13 22.15 -0.68
N ILE A 706 6.93 21.12 -0.89
CA ILE A 706 8.11 21.13 -1.77
C ILE A 706 8.14 19.89 -2.67
N ASN A 707 8.49 20.04 -3.96
CA ASN A 707 8.72 18.93 -4.90
C ASN A 707 7.56 17.91 -4.96
N CYS A 708 6.32 18.39 -4.97
CA CYS A 708 5.13 17.52 -4.96
C CYS A 708 4.40 17.52 -6.31
N ASN A 709 3.73 16.43 -6.67
CA ASN A 709 2.92 16.37 -7.90
C ASN A 709 1.54 15.73 -7.73
N ALA A 710 0.60 16.08 -8.62
CA ALA A 710 -0.72 15.47 -8.70
C ALA A 710 -1.13 15.15 -10.14
N THR A 711 -1.45 13.89 -10.41
CA THR A 711 -1.84 13.37 -11.73
C THR A 711 -3.20 12.64 -11.69
N GLY A 712 -3.77 12.44 -10.51
CA GLY A 712 -5.16 11.99 -10.34
C GLY A 712 -6.19 13.11 -10.52
N GLU A 713 -7.45 12.75 -10.78
CA GLU A 713 -8.56 13.70 -10.88
C GLU A 713 -8.80 14.46 -9.56
N VAL A 714 -9.16 15.75 -9.65
CA VAL A 714 -9.50 16.60 -8.50
C VAL A 714 -10.91 17.17 -8.68
N ASN A 715 -11.84 16.70 -7.84
CA ASN A 715 -13.27 16.96 -7.97
C ASN A 715 -13.84 17.66 -6.70
N GLY A 716 -13.93 18.99 -6.70
CA GLY A 716 -14.66 19.75 -5.67
C GLY A 716 -16.03 20.21 -6.15
N THR A 717 -17.01 20.33 -5.25
CA THR A 717 -18.38 20.80 -5.57
C THR A 717 -18.67 22.24 -5.18
N ASP A 718 -17.79 22.87 -4.40
CA ASP A 718 -17.88 24.25 -3.93
C ASP A 718 -16.52 24.96 -4.14
N SER A 719 -16.15 25.85 -3.24
CA SER A 719 -15.11 26.85 -3.39
C SER A 719 -13.71 26.31 -3.08
N TYR A 720 -12.70 26.94 -3.68
CA TYR A 720 -11.28 26.69 -3.39
C TYR A 720 -10.82 25.27 -3.77
N VAL A 721 -10.98 24.94 -5.05
CA VAL A 721 -10.46 23.71 -5.68
C VAL A 721 -9.19 24.06 -6.45
N GLY A 722 -8.13 23.25 -6.34
CA GLY A 722 -6.88 23.47 -7.07
C GLY A 722 -6.14 22.19 -7.44
N GLY A 723 -5.45 22.20 -8.58
CA GLY A 723 -4.75 21.04 -9.12
C GLY A 723 -3.64 20.52 -8.19
N VAL A 724 -3.01 21.41 -7.42
CA VAL A 724 -2.07 21.05 -6.34
C VAL A 724 -2.71 21.28 -4.97
N ILE A 725 -3.23 22.49 -4.71
CA ILE A 725 -3.64 22.92 -3.36
C ILE A 725 -5.05 23.55 -3.37
N GLY A 726 -5.93 23.18 -2.44
CA GLY A 726 -7.23 23.85 -2.31
C GLY A 726 -7.10 25.31 -1.85
N ARG A 727 -6.45 25.54 -0.69
CA ARG A 727 -6.13 26.88 -0.16
C ARG A 727 -4.71 26.97 0.43
N ASN A 728 -4.03 28.09 0.20
CA ASN A 728 -2.77 28.46 0.82
C ASN A 728 -2.90 29.79 1.59
N LEU A 729 -2.64 29.80 2.90
CA LEU A 729 -2.75 31.01 3.72
C LEU A 729 -1.44 31.83 3.79
N ASN A 730 -1.53 33.03 4.36
CA ASN A 730 -0.48 34.07 4.47
C ASN A 730 0.88 33.68 5.08
N LYS A 731 1.03 32.44 5.55
CA LYS A 731 2.29 31.87 6.08
C LYS A 731 2.69 30.57 5.38
N GLY A 732 1.81 30.01 4.55
CA GLY A 732 2.09 28.81 3.78
C GLY A 732 3.06 29.11 2.64
N THR A 733 4.02 28.21 2.43
CA THR A 733 5.02 28.27 1.36
C THR A 733 4.86 27.07 0.44
N ILE A 734 4.78 27.26 -0.87
CA ILE A 734 4.68 26.18 -1.85
C ILE A 734 5.72 26.39 -2.94
N THR A 735 6.58 25.39 -3.16
CA THR A 735 7.73 25.49 -4.06
C THR A 735 7.82 24.26 -4.96
N ASN A 736 8.02 24.47 -6.26
CA ASN A 736 8.38 23.40 -7.21
C ASN A 736 7.34 22.26 -7.24
N CYS A 737 6.06 22.60 -7.43
CA CYS A 737 4.94 21.67 -7.38
C CYS A 737 4.08 21.72 -8.65
N TYR A 738 3.66 20.56 -9.13
CA TYR A 738 3.10 20.39 -10.48
C TYR A 738 1.81 19.56 -10.50
N TYR A 739 0.95 19.76 -11.49
CA TYR A 739 -0.21 18.90 -11.73
C TYR A 739 -0.48 18.70 -13.22
N ASP A 740 -1.17 17.61 -13.58
CA ASP A 740 -1.59 17.39 -14.97
C ASP A 740 -2.79 18.28 -15.34
N SER A 741 -2.51 19.33 -16.11
CA SER A 741 -3.51 20.30 -16.58
C SER A 741 -4.42 19.79 -17.70
N THR A 742 -4.18 18.57 -18.19
CA THR A 742 -5.04 17.82 -19.11
C THR A 742 -6.14 17.07 -18.36
N ILE A 743 -5.85 16.66 -17.12
CA ILE A 743 -6.76 15.90 -16.25
C ILE A 743 -7.58 16.84 -15.36
N TYR A 744 -6.95 17.88 -14.81
CA TYR A 744 -7.62 18.95 -14.08
C TYR A 744 -7.38 20.31 -14.74
N THR A 745 -8.41 20.93 -15.32
CA THR A 745 -8.27 22.16 -16.12
C THR A 745 -8.42 23.47 -15.33
N GLY A 746 -8.41 23.42 -14.00
CA GLY A 746 -8.57 24.59 -13.13
C GLY A 746 -7.24 25.27 -12.77
N ALA A 747 -7.23 26.07 -11.69
CA ALA A 747 -6.03 26.73 -11.20
C ALA A 747 -5.13 25.78 -10.37
N ALA A 748 -3.83 26.06 -10.28
CA ALA A 748 -2.91 25.28 -9.45
C ALA A 748 -3.27 25.33 -7.95
N ILE A 749 -3.80 26.48 -7.51
CA ILE A 749 -4.25 26.76 -6.15
C ILE A 749 -5.63 27.43 -6.21
N GLY A 750 -6.58 27.01 -5.37
CA GLY A 750 -7.95 27.55 -5.36
C GLY A 750 -8.12 28.91 -4.65
N ASP A 751 -7.33 29.18 -3.62
CA ASP A 751 -7.17 30.52 -2.99
C ASP A 751 -5.76 30.62 -2.40
N ASP A 752 -4.91 31.47 -2.99
CA ASP A 752 -3.54 31.70 -2.55
C ASP A 752 -3.39 33.09 -1.91
N LYS A 753 -2.79 33.10 -0.72
CA LYS A 753 -2.45 34.29 0.06
C LYS A 753 -1.01 34.24 0.61
N GLY A 754 -0.27 33.16 0.34
CA GLY A 754 1.04 32.87 0.92
C GLY A 754 2.20 33.18 -0.03
N THR A 755 3.26 32.37 0.06
CA THR A 755 4.45 32.48 -0.80
C THR A 755 4.48 31.29 -1.76
N THR A 756 4.48 31.54 -3.07
CA THR A 756 4.44 30.48 -4.09
C THR A 756 5.54 30.67 -5.14
N THR A 757 6.16 29.59 -5.59
CA THR A 757 7.27 29.61 -6.57
C THR A 757 7.30 28.31 -7.38
N LYS A 758 7.27 28.39 -8.71
CA LYS A 758 7.09 27.20 -9.60
C LYS A 758 5.91 26.33 -9.13
N VAL A 759 4.68 26.86 -9.18
CA VAL A 759 3.46 26.11 -8.86
C VAL A 759 2.51 26.19 -10.05
N GLU A 760 2.58 25.20 -10.93
CA GLU A 760 2.05 25.32 -12.30
C GLU A 760 1.50 24.00 -12.86
N GLY A 761 0.62 24.12 -13.86
CA GLY A 761 0.06 22.99 -14.58
C GLY A 761 0.89 22.63 -15.79
N LYS A 762 1.15 21.33 -15.98
CA LYS A 762 1.85 20.77 -17.13
C LYS A 762 0.92 19.78 -17.81
N THR A 763 0.84 19.79 -19.13
CA THR A 763 0.04 18.79 -19.86
C THR A 763 0.69 17.40 -19.79
N THR A 764 -0.08 16.33 -20.02
CA THR A 764 0.43 14.94 -20.04
C THR A 764 1.61 14.77 -21.01
N GLU A 765 1.60 15.51 -22.11
CA GLU A 765 2.69 15.48 -23.10
C GLU A 765 3.95 16.22 -22.61
N GLN A 766 3.81 17.31 -21.84
CA GLN A 766 4.94 17.94 -21.17
C GLN A 766 5.53 17.03 -20.08
N TYR A 767 4.67 16.30 -19.35
CA TYR A 767 5.11 15.26 -18.42
C TYR A 767 5.94 14.18 -19.13
N ARG A 768 5.54 13.70 -20.32
CA ARG A 768 6.31 12.72 -21.12
C ARG A 768 7.70 13.20 -21.54
N THR A 769 7.95 14.51 -21.66
CA THR A 769 9.28 15.00 -22.04
C THR A 769 10.35 14.70 -21.00
N GLY A 770 9.99 14.56 -19.72
CA GLY A 770 10.95 14.54 -18.61
C GLY A 770 11.22 15.91 -17.99
N GLU A 771 10.66 17.01 -18.53
CA GLU A 771 10.78 18.36 -17.95
C GLU A 771 10.43 18.36 -16.46
N VAL A 772 9.31 17.72 -16.09
CA VAL A 772 8.80 17.73 -14.72
C VAL A 772 9.64 16.84 -13.80
N ALA A 773 10.15 15.71 -14.30
CA ALA A 773 11.10 14.87 -13.57
C ALA A 773 12.36 15.67 -13.22
N TYR A 774 12.97 16.32 -14.22
CA TYR A 774 14.16 17.16 -14.05
C TYR A 774 13.91 18.31 -13.07
N LEU A 775 12.80 19.04 -13.20
CA LEU A 775 12.46 20.16 -12.31
C LEU A 775 12.29 19.69 -10.86
N LEU A 776 11.66 18.54 -10.64
CA LEU A 776 11.44 17.97 -9.31
C LEU A 776 12.76 17.51 -8.63
N GLN A 777 13.74 17.00 -9.38
CA GLN A 777 15.06 16.61 -8.84
C GLN A 777 16.03 17.80 -8.60
N GLU A 778 15.78 19.02 -9.14
CA GLU A 778 16.73 20.17 -9.07
C GLU A 778 17.18 20.57 -7.66
N SER A 779 16.45 20.18 -6.61
CA SER A 779 16.77 20.51 -5.21
C SER A 779 17.23 19.32 -4.36
N GLN A 780 17.44 18.16 -5.00
CA GLN A 780 17.86 16.91 -4.34
C GLN A 780 19.33 16.60 -4.60
N THR A 781 19.91 15.75 -3.76
CA THR A 781 21.27 15.22 -3.91
C THR A 781 21.26 13.79 -4.45
N ASP A 782 22.34 13.38 -5.12
CA ASP A 782 22.54 11.99 -5.59
C ASP A 782 22.68 10.96 -4.44
N THR A 783 22.62 11.42 -3.18
CA THR A 783 22.53 10.58 -1.97
C THR A 783 21.10 10.39 -1.44
N GLU A 784 20.11 11.01 -2.06
CA GLU A 784 18.68 10.93 -1.70
C GLU A 784 17.89 10.13 -2.75
N ILE A 785 16.65 9.76 -2.42
CA ILE A 785 15.71 9.18 -3.40
C ILE A 785 15.27 10.30 -4.35
N ILE A 786 15.95 10.44 -5.49
CA ILE A 786 15.64 11.46 -6.49
C ILE A 786 14.32 11.18 -7.22
N TRP A 787 13.69 12.23 -7.71
CA TRP A 787 12.71 12.14 -8.79
C TRP A 787 13.38 11.71 -10.11
N GLY A 788 12.71 10.86 -10.88
CA GLY A 788 13.19 10.39 -12.17
C GLY A 788 12.07 9.82 -13.05
N GLN A 789 12.38 9.51 -14.31
CA GLN A 789 11.43 9.06 -15.33
C GLN A 789 12.19 8.40 -16.49
N ALA A 790 11.79 7.20 -16.93
CA ALA A 790 12.32 6.56 -18.12
C ALA A 790 11.70 7.18 -19.38
N ILE A 791 12.42 8.08 -20.05
CA ILE A 791 11.89 8.90 -21.14
C ILE A 791 11.55 8.02 -22.35
N GLY A 792 10.33 8.17 -22.87
CA GLY A 792 9.77 7.32 -23.93
C GLY A 792 9.07 6.04 -23.43
N ILE A 793 9.09 5.75 -22.13
CA ILE A 793 8.35 4.64 -21.49
C ILE A 793 7.35 5.21 -20.49
N ASP A 794 7.84 5.96 -19.50
CA ASP A 794 7.03 6.49 -18.40
C ASP A 794 6.29 7.77 -18.80
N THR A 795 4.99 7.83 -18.52
CA THR A 795 4.21 9.07 -18.76
C THR A 795 4.39 10.10 -17.65
N TYR A 796 4.71 9.70 -16.41
CA TYR A 796 4.86 10.58 -15.25
C TYR A 796 6.13 10.25 -14.46
N PRO A 797 6.73 11.23 -13.73
CA PRO A 797 7.88 10.99 -12.88
C PRO A 797 7.53 10.18 -11.63
N THR A 798 8.49 9.38 -11.17
CA THR A 798 8.43 8.57 -9.96
C THR A 798 9.66 8.82 -9.07
N LEU A 799 9.52 8.53 -7.77
CA LEU A 799 10.65 8.59 -6.84
C LEU A 799 11.47 7.29 -6.94
N GLY A 800 12.79 7.44 -7.09
CA GLY A 800 13.70 6.34 -7.44
C GLY A 800 13.70 5.97 -8.93
N GLY A 801 13.04 6.77 -9.78
CA GLY A 801 13.04 6.58 -11.23
C GLY A 801 14.39 6.91 -11.89
N ALA A 802 14.49 6.65 -13.20
CA ALA A 802 15.71 6.93 -13.96
C ALA A 802 16.03 8.44 -13.98
N LYS A 803 17.25 8.83 -13.59
CA LYS A 803 17.70 10.24 -13.55
C LYS A 803 17.51 10.92 -14.91
N VAL A 804 17.02 12.16 -14.90
CA VAL A 804 16.82 12.96 -16.12
C VAL A 804 17.85 14.08 -16.18
N TYR A 805 18.43 14.27 -17.36
CA TYR A 805 19.39 15.31 -17.68
C TYR A 805 18.75 16.35 -18.59
N LYS A 806 19.07 17.62 -18.35
CA LYS A 806 18.69 18.74 -19.20
C LYS A 806 19.84 19.05 -20.16
N ASN A 807 19.83 18.40 -21.31
CA ASN A 807 20.84 18.56 -22.34
C ASN A 807 20.64 19.90 -23.06
N ALA A 808 21.73 20.64 -23.26
CA ALA A 808 21.73 21.88 -24.03
C ALA A 808 21.98 21.58 -25.52
N ILE A 809 21.20 22.23 -26.39
CA ILE A 809 21.38 22.21 -27.83
C ILE A 809 21.99 23.56 -28.25
N TYR A 810 23.17 23.52 -28.85
CA TYR A 810 23.94 24.68 -29.28
C TYR A 810 23.93 24.82 -30.81
N LYS A 811 24.12 26.05 -31.30
CA LYS A 811 24.36 26.31 -32.73
C LYS A 811 25.83 26.34 -33.11
N GLY A 812 26.71 26.72 -32.20
CA GLY A 812 28.16 26.61 -32.42
C GLY A 812 28.66 25.20 -32.14
N CYS A 813 29.87 24.92 -32.61
CA CYS A 813 30.61 23.69 -32.33
C CYS A 813 31.18 23.67 -30.90
N VAL A 814 31.78 22.54 -30.50
CA VAL A 814 32.46 22.40 -29.20
C VAL A 814 33.58 23.43 -29.07
N GLY A 815 33.65 24.09 -27.91
CA GLY A 815 34.66 25.11 -27.58
C GLY A 815 34.25 26.56 -27.88
N ASN A 816 33.35 26.78 -28.84
CA ASN A 816 32.84 28.11 -29.21
C ASN A 816 31.31 28.05 -29.46
N SER A 817 30.58 27.42 -28.53
CA SER A 817 29.20 26.96 -28.75
C SER A 817 28.14 28.08 -28.77
N GLY A 818 28.47 29.25 -28.23
CA GLY A 818 27.51 30.30 -27.89
C GLY A 818 26.55 29.89 -26.76
N GLU A 819 25.49 30.67 -26.58
CA GLU A 819 24.38 30.33 -25.69
C GLU A 819 23.55 29.15 -26.25
N PRO A 820 22.96 28.29 -25.40
CA PRO A 820 22.02 27.25 -25.84
C PRO A 820 20.83 27.85 -26.59
N VAL A 821 20.47 27.30 -27.75
CA VAL A 821 19.30 27.73 -28.54
C VAL A 821 18.02 27.00 -28.12
N SER A 822 18.14 25.81 -27.54
CA SER A 822 17.07 25.04 -26.94
C SER A 822 17.64 24.03 -25.94
N TYR A 823 16.75 23.37 -25.19
CA TYR A 823 17.09 22.26 -24.30
C TYR A 823 16.23 21.04 -24.64
N GLU A 824 16.79 19.86 -24.46
CA GLU A 824 16.10 18.57 -24.51
C GLU A 824 16.30 17.82 -23.19
N TYR A 825 15.38 16.92 -22.86
CA TYR A 825 15.42 16.13 -21.63
C TYR A 825 15.59 14.66 -21.99
N SER A 826 16.53 13.96 -21.34
CA SER A 826 16.78 12.53 -21.59
C SER A 826 17.44 11.84 -20.40
N ASN A 827 17.54 10.51 -20.43
CA ASN A 827 18.28 9.72 -19.43
C ASN A 827 19.80 9.61 -19.74
N THR A 828 20.35 10.46 -20.61
CA THR A 828 21.79 10.45 -20.95
C THR A 828 22.33 11.87 -21.03
N GLU A 829 23.34 12.17 -20.23
CA GLU A 829 24.04 13.46 -20.26
C GLU A 829 24.81 13.62 -21.58
N LYS A 830 24.25 14.41 -22.50
CA LYS A 830 24.82 14.64 -23.84
C LYS A 830 24.29 15.94 -24.43
N ASN A 831 25.09 17.00 -24.35
CA ASN A 831 24.82 18.22 -25.11
C ASN A 831 24.99 17.96 -26.63
N THR A 832 24.18 18.64 -27.43
CA THR A 832 24.20 18.56 -28.89
C THR A 832 24.76 19.88 -29.44
N TYR A 833 25.69 19.79 -30.40
CA TYR A 833 26.41 20.94 -30.99
C TYR A 833 26.10 21.08 -32.47
N GLY A 834 26.31 22.29 -33.02
CA GLY A 834 26.07 22.57 -34.44
C GLY A 834 27.17 22.08 -35.37
N GLU A 835 26.98 22.33 -36.67
CA GLU A 835 27.97 22.01 -37.71
C GLU A 835 29.25 22.84 -37.56
N HIS A 836 30.33 22.36 -38.17
CA HIS A 836 31.61 23.06 -38.25
C HIS A 836 31.68 23.86 -39.58
N PRO A 837 31.64 25.20 -39.57
CA PRO A 837 31.80 26.00 -40.78
C PRO A 837 33.25 26.03 -41.29
N ASP A 838 33.41 26.07 -42.61
CA ASP A 838 34.69 26.13 -43.33
C ASP A 838 34.53 27.07 -44.53
N ALA A 839 34.74 28.37 -44.29
CA ALA A 839 34.51 29.42 -45.27
C ALA A 839 35.69 29.62 -46.24
N ASP A 840 36.93 29.30 -45.84
CA ASP A 840 38.12 29.39 -46.70
C ASP A 840 38.47 28.09 -47.44
N ASN A 841 37.79 26.98 -47.11
CA ASN A 841 37.98 25.63 -47.65
C ASN A 841 39.35 25.02 -47.31
N ASP A 842 39.94 25.41 -46.18
CA ASP A 842 41.11 24.75 -45.58
C ASP A 842 40.81 23.31 -45.13
N GLY A 843 39.56 22.94 -44.85
CA GLY A 843 39.20 21.64 -44.29
C GLY A 843 39.25 21.60 -42.76
N LYS A 844 39.22 22.77 -42.10
CA LYS A 844 39.09 22.94 -40.64
C LYS A 844 37.95 23.89 -40.31
N CYS A 845 37.47 23.78 -39.09
CA CYS A 845 36.42 24.65 -38.56
C CYS A 845 36.94 26.08 -38.31
N ASP A 846 36.34 27.09 -38.94
CA ASP A 846 36.59 28.51 -38.65
C ASP A 846 36.44 28.83 -37.15
N ASP A 847 35.42 28.25 -36.51
CA ASP A 847 35.03 28.55 -35.12
C ASP A 847 35.86 27.83 -34.05
N CYS A 848 36.58 26.74 -34.38
CA CYS A 848 37.32 25.94 -33.38
C CYS A 848 38.57 25.17 -33.86
N GLY A 849 38.95 25.25 -35.14
CA GLY A 849 40.17 24.63 -35.70
C GLY A 849 40.13 23.10 -35.89
N ALA A 850 39.04 22.42 -35.53
CA ALA A 850 38.88 20.97 -35.73
C ALA A 850 38.84 20.59 -37.23
N ILE A 851 39.49 19.50 -37.62
CA ILE A 851 39.52 19.00 -39.00
C ILE A 851 38.16 18.38 -39.39
N ILE A 852 37.65 18.74 -40.58
CA ILE A 852 36.30 18.38 -41.05
C ILE A 852 36.39 17.28 -42.12
N ASP A 853 36.73 16.06 -41.70
CA ASP A 853 36.60 14.85 -42.53
C ASP A 853 35.71 13.76 -41.89
N GLY A 854 35.32 13.95 -40.63
CA GLY A 854 34.52 13.02 -39.83
C GLY A 854 35.27 12.29 -38.71
N ILE A 855 36.61 12.24 -38.74
CA ILE A 855 37.44 11.56 -37.72
C ILE A 855 38.64 12.39 -37.22
N GLY A 856 39.02 13.45 -37.95
CA GLY A 856 40.15 14.33 -37.64
C GLY A 856 41.39 14.13 -38.51
N ALA A 857 41.23 13.77 -39.79
CA ALA A 857 42.35 13.57 -40.73
C ALA A 857 42.21 14.40 -42.03
N LYS A 858 43.26 15.12 -42.42
CA LYS A 858 43.28 16.01 -43.58
C LYS A 858 44.46 15.67 -44.50
N LEU A 859 44.19 15.37 -45.76
CA LEU A 859 45.24 15.28 -46.78
C LEU A 859 45.92 16.65 -46.95
N ALA A 860 47.24 16.67 -46.79
CA ALA A 860 48.09 17.83 -47.01
C ALA A 860 48.82 17.80 -48.38
N GLY A 861 49.00 16.62 -48.98
CA GLY A 861 49.60 16.50 -50.31
C GLY A 861 50.12 15.10 -50.66
N TYR A 862 50.81 15.02 -51.79
CA TYR A 862 51.36 13.79 -52.38
C TYR A 862 52.84 13.94 -52.74
N SER A 863 53.58 12.83 -52.84
CA SER A 863 54.85 12.76 -53.57
C SER A 863 55.10 11.36 -54.15
N LEU A 864 56.10 11.18 -55.04
CA LEU A 864 56.48 9.83 -55.48
C LEU A 864 57.01 9.01 -54.30
N SER A 865 56.59 7.75 -54.21
CA SER A 865 57.27 6.73 -53.42
C SER A 865 58.16 5.88 -54.34
N LEU A 866 59.38 5.61 -53.87
CA LEU A 866 60.42 4.86 -54.58
C LEU A 866 61.07 3.83 -53.65
N THR A 867 60.32 3.34 -52.65
CA THR A 867 60.83 2.48 -51.58
C THR A 867 60.95 1.00 -51.98
N GLY A 868 60.58 0.70 -53.23
CA GLY A 868 60.79 -0.57 -53.90
C GLY A 868 60.34 -0.45 -55.34
N ASN A 869 59.03 -0.49 -55.53
CA ASN A 869 58.39 -0.17 -56.80
C ASN A 869 58.31 1.35 -57.02
N ILE A 870 57.44 1.75 -57.96
CA ILE A 870 56.95 3.11 -58.11
C ILE A 870 55.63 3.20 -57.34
N GLY A 871 55.46 4.27 -56.56
CA GLY A 871 54.27 4.49 -55.74
C GLY A 871 53.97 5.96 -55.48
N VAL A 872 53.03 6.21 -54.56
CA VAL A 872 52.68 7.55 -54.05
C VAL A 872 52.78 7.56 -52.52
N ASN A 873 53.43 8.58 -51.98
CA ASN A 873 53.35 8.96 -50.58
C ASN A 873 52.14 9.87 -50.35
N PHE A 874 51.23 9.50 -49.44
CA PHE A 874 50.13 10.34 -48.98
C PHE A 874 50.56 11.03 -47.68
N TYR A 875 50.46 12.36 -47.62
CA TYR A 875 50.82 13.15 -46.44
C TYR A 875 49.54 13.63 -45.74
N MET A 876 49.35 13.24 -44.48
CA MET A 876 48.17 13.59 -43.70
C MET A 876 48.54 14.51 -42.52
N GLU A 877 47.78 15.58 -42.33
CA GLU A 877 47.66 16.29 -41.04
C GLU A 877 46.61 15.55 -40.20
N LEU A 878 46.95 15.17 -38.96
CA LEU A 878 46.10 14.34 -38.09
C LEU A 878 45.81 15.06 -36.76
N SER A 879 44.63 14.82 -36.19
CA SER A 879 44.25 15.31 -34.86
C SER A 879 44.94 14.52 -33.73
N ASP A 880 45.11 15.14 -32.57
CA ASP A 880 45.64 14.48 -31.37
C ASP A 880 44.86 13.21 -30.99
N GLN A 881 43.55 13.15 -31.28
CA GLN A 881 42.71 11.98 -31.07
C GLN A 881 43.12 10.81 -31.97
N ILE A 882 43.39 11.05 -33.26
CA ILE A 882 43.82 10.01 -34.21
C ILE A 882 45.29 9.61 -33.97
N ILE A 883 46.12 10.54 -33.48
CA ILE A 883 47.51 10.29 -33.09
C ILE A 883 47.58 9.41 -31.82
N ALA A 884 46.63 9.56 -30.90
CA ALA A 884 46.55 8.78 -29.66
C ALA A 884 45.87 7.40 -29.82
N ASP A 885 45.23 7.11 -30.96
CA ASP A 885 44.55 5.84 -31.22
C ASP A 885 45.52 4.80 -31.82
N GLU A 886 46.01 3.90 -30.97
CA GLU A 886 46.91 2.78 -31.33
C GLU A 886 46.37 1.87 -32.46
N LYS A 887 45.09 1.97 -32.82
CA LYS A 887 44.44 1.16 -33.86
C LYS A 887 44.08 1.95 -35.12
N ALA A 888 44.31 3.26 -35.17
CA ALA A 888 44.01 4.06 -36.36
C ALA A 888 44.96 3.72 -37.53
N TYR A 889 44.45 3.78 -38.77
CA TYR A 889 45.20 3.40 -39.97
C TYR A 889 44.76 4.15 -41.23
N MET A 890 45.69 4.31 -42.16
CA MET A 890 45.41 4.57 -43.57
C MET A 890 45.15 3.23 -44.28
N GLN A 891 44.03 3.12 -44.99
CA GLN A 891 43.73 2.01 -45.89
C GLN A 891 43.99 2.44 -47.33
N PHE A 892 44.70 1.61 -48.08
CA PHE A 892 44.82 1.74 -49.54
C PHE A 892 44.08 0.60 -50.23
N THR A 893 43.30 0.92 -51.27
CA THR A 893 42.72 -0.06 -52.19
C THR A 893 43.35 0.16 -53.56
N LEU A 894 44.01 -0.89 -54.07
CA LEU A 894 44.75 -0.87 -55.33
C LEU A 894 43.85 -1.27 -56.52
N PRO A 895 44.21 -0.87 -57.76
CA PRO A 895 43.45 -1.18 -58.99
C PRO A 895 43.15 -2.67 -59.20
N ASN A 896 44.04 -3.55 -58.73
CA ASN A 896 43.89 -5.01 -58.80
C ASN A 896 42.98 -5.62 -57.70
N GLY A 897 42.37 -4.79 -56.85
CA GLY A 897 41.50 -5.20 -55.74
C GLY A 897 42.24 -5.56 -54.44
N THR A 898 43.56 -5.45 -54.40
CA THR A 898 44.33 -5.65 -53.16
C THR A 898 44.09 -4.48 -52.20
N VAL A 899 43.76 -4.80 -50.95
CA VAL A 899 43.67 -3.81 -49.86
C VAL A 899 44.90 -3.93 -48.96
N THR A 900 45.59 -2.83 -48.71
CA THR A 900 46.67 -2.74 -47.71
C THR A 900 46.29 -1.75 -46.61
N LYS A 901 46.93 -1.87 -45.45
CA LYS A 901 46.70 -1.02 -44.28
C LYS A 901 48.04 -0.63 -43.67
N VAL A 902 48.18 0.63 -43.29
CA VAL A 902 49.36 1.19 -42.61
C VAL A 902 48.87 1.91 -41.36
N LEU A 903 49.28 1.45 -40.18
CA LEU A 903 48.88 2.06 -38.91
C LEU A 903 49.46 3.47 -38.78
N VAL A 904 48.80 4.34 -38.01
CA VAL A 904 49.34 5.68 -37.67
C VAL A 904 50.68 5.57 -36.94
N SER A 905 50.90 4.50 -36.16
CA SER A 905 52.18 4.15 -35.53
C SER A 905 53.32 3.87 -36.52
N ASP A 906 52.98 3.41 -37.71
CA ASP A 906 53.93 2.91 -38.72
C ASP A 906 54.21 3.98 -39.79
N ALA A 907 53.44 5.07 -39.78
CA ALA A 907 53.59 6.21 -40.67
C ALA A 907 54.85 7.02 -40.35
N GLN A 908 55.50 7.52 -41.38
CA GLN A 908 56.75 8.27 -41.23
C GLN A 908 56.45 9.75 -41.05
N THR A 909 56.86 10.36 -39.94
CA THR A 909 56.59 11.78 -39.70
C THR A 909 57.55 12.69 -40.48
N ASN A 910 57.04 13.83 -40.95
CA ASN A 910 57.79 14.92 -41.54
C ASN A 910 57.36 16.25 -40.93
N THR A 911 58.32 17.04 -40.44
CA THR A 911 58.11 18.36 -39.83
C THR A 911 58.84 19.49 -40.57
N GLU A 912 59.39 19.21 -41.75
CA GLU A 912 60.26 20.11 -42.51
C GLU A 912 59.49 20.86 -43.62
N ILE A 913 58.36 20.31 -44.06
CA ILE A 913 57.47 20.92 -45.08
C ILE A 913 56.90 22.27 -44.60
N LYS A 914 56.59 22.39 -43.30
CA LYS A 914 56.06 23.61 -42.69
C LYS A 914 56.39 23.65 -41.19
N GLU A 915 57.07 24.70 -40.76
CA GLU A 915 57.43 24.88 -39.35
C GLU A 915 56.18 24.90 -38.46
N GLY A 916 56.17 24.07 -37.41
CA GLY A 916 55.04 23.92 -36.50
C GLY A 916 53.89 23.02 -37.00
N THR A 917 54.06 22.25 -38.08
CA THR A 917 53.08 21.24 -38.53
C THR A 917 53.75 19.90 -38.76
N THR A 918 53.17 18.82 -38.20
CA THR A 918 53.63 17.44 -38.39
C THR A 918 52.76 16.75 -39.40
N TYR A 919 53.36 16.26 -40.49
CA TYR A 919 52.68 15.46 -41.51
C TYR A 919 53.05 13.98 -41.38
N TYR A 920 52.05 13.12 -41.41
CA TYR A 920 52.19 11.66 -41.37
C TYR A 920 52.22 11.12 -42.79
N ARG A 921 53.35 10.54 -43.20
CA ARG A 921 53.58 10.01 -44.54
C ARG A 921 53.27 8.52 -44.61
N PHE A 922 52.29 8.18 -45.44
CA PHE A 922 51.86 6.82 -45.72
C PHE A 922 52.26 6.44 -47.16
N PRO A 923 53.27 5.57 -47.37
CA PRO A 923 53.67 5.12 -48.70
C PRO A 923 52.69 4.06 -49.25
N CYS A 924 52.33 4.21 -50.52
CA CYS A 924 51.52 3.25 -51.27
C CYS A 924 52.24 2.86 -52.57
N GLU A 925 52.75 1.63 -52.64
CA GLU A 925 53.52 1.09 -53.76
C GLU A 925 52.61 0.32 -54.73
N VAL A 926 52.74 0.56 -56.05
CA VAL A 926 51.95 -0.13 -57.10
C VAL A 926 52.85 -0.84 -58.10
N ALA A 927 52.33 -1.73 -58.95
CA ALA A 927 53.12 -2.24 -60.06
C ALA A 927 53.22 -1.18 -61.19
N SER A 928 54.32 -1.19 -61.95
CA SER A 928 54.56 -0.19 -63.00
C SER A 928 53.51 -0.17 -64.12
N TYR A 929 52.80 -1.29 -64.34
CA TYR A 929 51.69 -1.37 -65.28
C TYR A 929 50.34 -0.86 -64.72
N GLU A 930 50.26 -0.54 -63.43
CA GLU A 930 49.07 -0.07 -62.72
C GLU A 930 49.13 1.46 -62.45
N MET A 931 50.25 2.11 -62.81
CA MET A 931 50.58 3.47 -62.38
C MET A 931 49.65 4.59 -62.93
N THR A 932 48.82 4.28 -63.92
CA THR A 932 47.79 5.19 -64.48
C THR A 932 46.39 4.98 -63.90
N GLN A 933 46.24 4.03 -62.97
CA GLN A 933 44.96 3.60 -62.42
C GLN A 933 44.79 4.07 -60.96
N ASP A 934 43.52 4.24 -60.56
CA ASP A 934 43.11 4.79 -59.27
C ASP A 934 43.67 4.03 -58.05
N ILE A 935 44.48 4.71 -57.24
CA ILE A 935 44.75 4.35 -55.84
C ILE A 935 43.71 5.07 -54.99
N LYS A 936 42.90 4.31 -54.24
CA LYS A 936 41.97 4.85 -53.24
C LYS A 936 42.62 4.80 -51.86
N ALA A 937 42.68 5.94 -51.17
CA ALA A 937 43.24 6.07 -49.82
C ALA A 937 42.19 6.63 -48.86
N GLN A 938 42.04 6.04 -47.68
CA GLN A 938 41.07 6.49 -46.67
C GLN A 938 41.57 6.19 -45.25
N MET A 939 41.46 7.18 -44.37
CA MET A 939 41.80 7.04 -42.95
C MET A 939 40.64 6.41 -42.15
N PHE A 940 40.99 5.63 -41.12
CA PHE A 940 40.05 4.99 -40.19
C PHE A 940 40.49 5.16 -38.73
N ASP A 941 39.53 5.28 -37.82
CA ASP A 941 39.74 5.20 -36.37
C ASP A 941 39.74 3.74 -35.86
N GLY A 942 40.12 3.54 -34.60
CA GLY A 942 40.16 2.25 -33.92
C GLY A 942 38.79 1.61 -33.62
N ASN A 943 37.69 2.32 -33.88
CA ASN A 943 36.31 1.83 -33.79
C ASN A 943 35.75 1.40 -35.15
N GLY A 944 36.39 1.80 -36.25
CA GLY A 944 35.98 1.52 -37.63
C GLY A 944 35.25 2.66 -38.33
N ASN A 945 35.18 3.86 -37.74
CA ASN A 945 34.72 5.07 -38.42
C ASN A 945 35.73 5.48 -39.49
N CYS A 946 35.28 6.06 -40.60
CA CYS A 946 36.12 6.40 -41.73
C CYS A 946 36.08 7.90 -42.07
N GLY A 947 37.24 8.44 -42.41
CA GLY A 947 37.40 9.80 -42.94
C GLY A 947 37.08 9.89 -44.43
N LYS A 948 37.48 11.00 -45.05
CA LYS A 948 37.33 11.24 -46.49
C LYS A 948 38.14 10.24 -47.32
N GLU A 949 37.53 9.68 -48.37
CA GLU A 949 38.26 8.90 -49.39
C GLU A 949 38.92 9.85 -50.39
N TYR A 950 40.20 9.62 -50.67
CA TYR A 950 41.00 10.31 -51.68
C TYR A 950 41.32 9.33 -52.81
N THR A 951 41.18 9.76 -54.06
CA THR A 951 41.53 8.96 -55.25
C THR A 951 42.62 9.69 -56.03
N TYR A 952 43.68 8.97 -56.41
CA TYR A 952 44.86 9.55 -57.04
C TYR A 952 45.68 8.49 -57.79
N THR A 953 46.43 8.85 -58.83
CA THR A 953 47.34 7.96 -59.56
C THR A 953 48.80 8.41 -59.46
N VAL A 954 49.75 7.50 -59.71
CA VAL A 954 51.18 7.87 -59.80
C VAL A 954 51.41 8.83 -60.97
N ARG A 955 50.71 8.61 -62.09
CA ARG A 955 50.79 9.47 -63.28
C ARG A 955 50.39 10.91 -62.95
N ASP A 956 49.42 11.13 -62.08
CA ASP A 956 48.94 12.48 -61.73
C ASP A 956 50.08 13.33 -61.13
N TYR A 957 50.90 12.74 -60.26
CA TYR A 957 52.06 13.44 -59.68
C TYR A 957 53.24 13.55 -60.65
N ALA A 958 53.43 12.55 -61.51
CA ALA A 958 54.42 12.61 -62.59
C ALA A 958 54.09 13.74 -63.59
N GLN A 959 52.82 13.89 -63.96
CA GLN A 959 52.32 15.01 -64.77
C GLN A 959 52.49 16.34 -64.04
N TYR A 960 52.13 16.42 -62.75
CA TYR A 960 52.37 17.61 -61.93
C TYR A 960 53.85 18.06 -61.94
N ILE A 961 54.81 17.14 -61.82
CA ILE A 961 56.25 17.44 -61.93
C ILE A 961 56.60 18.02 -63.31
N ILE A 962 56.07 17.43 -64.39
CA ILE A 962 56.35 17.86 -65.77
C ILE A 962 55.75 19.25 -66.04
N GLU A 963 54.50 19.49 -65.63
CA GLU A 963 53.81 20.78 -65.76
C GLU A 963 54.50 21.89 -64.94
N ASN A 964 55.02 21.55 -63.75
CA ASN A 964 55.75 22.46 -62.88
C ASN A 964 57.28 22.36 -63.08
N GLY A 965 57.73 22.01 -64.29
CA GLY A 965 59.11 21.63 -64.58
C GLY A 965 60.19 22.66 -64.25
N SER A 966 59.84 23.95 -64.09
CA SER A 966 60.75 24.99 -63.61
C SER A 966 61.14 24.85 -62.13
N LEU A 967 60.35 24.13 -61.33
CA LEU A 967 60.63 23.79 -59.93
C LEU A 967 61.35 22.43 -59.78
N TYR A 968 61.20 21.55 -60.77
CA TYR A 968 61.63 20.14 -60.72
C TYR A 968 62.62 19.76 -61.84
N VAL A 969 63.45 20.71 -62.26
CA VAL A 969 64.36 20.59 -63.42
C VAL A 969 65.23 19.34 -63.37
N GLU A 970 65.76 18.99 -62.18
CA GLU A 970 66.64 17.83 -61.99
C GLU A 970 65.87 16.49 -61.97
N ALA A 971 64.58 16.51 -61.63
CA ALA A 971 63.74 15.31 -61.55
C ALA A 971 63.03 14.95 -62.87
N ILE A 972 62.81 15.91 -63.77
CA ILE A 972 62.11 15.68 -65.05
C ILE A 972 62.68 14.50 -65.87
N PRO A 973 64.00 14.35 -66.07
CA PRO A 973 64.54 13.24 -66.86
C PRO A 973 64.16 11.87 -66.28
N PHE A 974 64.19 11.73 -64.95
CA PHE A 974 63.76 10.53 -64.24
C PHE A 974 62.25 10.28 -64.35
N VAL A 975 61.44 11.33 -64.25
CA VAL A 975 59.98 11.18 -64.34
C VAL A 975 59.54 10.79 -65.76
N VAL A 976 60.20 11.29 -66.81
CA VAL A 976 59.91 10.87 -68.20
C VAL A 976 60.24 9.39 -68.41
N THR A 977 61.44 8.93 -68.05
CA THR A 977 61.84 7.52 -68.21
C THR A 977 61.01 6.57 -67.32
N MET A 978 60.57 7.03 -66.15
CA MET A 978 59.62 6.30 -65.29
C MET A 978 58.26 6.08 -66.00
N LEU A 979 57.74 7.09 -66.70
CA LEU A 979 56.50 6.97 -67.48
C LEU A 979 56.69 6.08 -68.73
N ASP A 980 57.84 6.15 -69.41
CA ASP A 980 58.16 5.25 -70.53
C ASP A 980 58.28 3.78 -70.07
N TYR A 981 58.92 3.52 -68.92
CA TYR A 981 58.94 2.19 -68.29
C TYR A 981 57.51 1.72 -67.95
N GLY A 982 56.67 2.59 -67.38
CA GLY A 982 55.26 2.31 -67.13
C GLY A 982 54.49 1.91 -68.38
N ALA A 983 54.59 2.68 -69.45
CA ALA A 983 53.94 2.42 -70.73
C ALA A 983 54.37 1.10 -71.38
N CYS A 984 55.66 0.76 -71.30
CA CYS A 984 56.13 -0.56 -71.72
C CYS A 984 55.59 -1.68 -70.83
N SER A 985 55.49 -1.47 -69.52
CA SER A 985 54.97 -2.45 -68.56
C SER A 985 53.48 -2.72 -68.82
N GLN A 986 52.69 -1.68 -69.06
CA GLN A 986 51.29 -1.73 -69.50
C GLN A 986 51.13 -2.58 -70.77
N LYS A 987 51.95 -2.34 -71.80
CA LYS A 987 51.93 -3.13 -73.04
C LYS A 987 52.30 -4.59 -72.82
N TYR A 988 53.40 -4.86 -72.12
CA TYR A 988 53.91 -6.23 -71.89
C TYR A 988 52.95 -7.08 -71.05
N PHE A 989 52.39 -6.51 -69.97
CA PHE A 989 51.43 -7.20 -69.10
C PHE A 989 49.97 -7.10 -69.58
N LYS A 990 49.70 -6.30 -70.62
CA LYS A 990 48.40 -6.10 -71.28
C LYS A 990 47.34 -5.51 -70.36
N VAL A 991 47.73 -4.47 -69.62
CA VAL A 991 46.88 -3.70 -68.70
C VAL A 991 46.86 -2.24 -69.13
N ALA A 992 45.69 -1.60 -69.12
CA ALA A 992 45.51 -0.17 -69.43
C ALA A 992 46.18 0.32 -70.73
N VAL A 993 46.23 -0.53 -71.78
CA VAL A 993 46.99 -0.27 -73.01
C VAL A 993 46.48 0.90 -73.87
N ASP A 994 45.22 1.29 -73.69
CA ASP A 994 44.61 2.48 -74.33
C ASP A 994 44.93 3.79 -73.57
N ASP A 995 45.53 3.68 -72.38
CA ASP A 995 45.84 4.79 -71.49
C ASP A 995 47.23 4.65 -70.85
N LEU A 996 48.23 4.70 -71.73
CA LEU A 996 49.66 4.57 -71.40
C LEU A 996 50.15 5.71 -70.49
N ALA A 997 51.12 5.41 -69.62
CA ALA A 997 51.68 6.35 -68.67
C ALA A 997 52.39 7.54 -69.34
N ASN A 998 53.17 7.26 -70.40
CA ASN A 998 53.87 8.26 -71.21
C ASN A 998 53.00 8.97 -72.26
N LYS A 999 51.69 8.73 -72.32
CA LYS A 999 50.81 9.17 -73.42
C LYS A 999 50.86 10.67 -73.72
N GLU A 1000 51.07 11.50 -72.70
CA GLU A 1000 51.19 12.96 -72.84
C GLU A 1000 52.63 13.44 -73.11
N SER A 1001 53.66 12.70 -72.66
CA SER A 1001 55.08 13.08 -72.78
C SER A 1001 55.77 12.49 -74.02
N ASN A 1002 55.35 11.29 -74.44
CA ASN A 1002 55.83 10.52 -75.59
C ASN A 1002 54.63 9.85 -76.30
N PRO A 1003 53.74 10.62 -76.95
CA PRO A 1003 52.55 10.07 -77.65
C PRO A 1003 52.90 9.13 -78.81
N SER A 1004 54.13 9.20 -79.33
CA SER A 1004 54.71 8.24 -80.27
C SER A 1004 55.00 6.87 -79.64
N ASN A 1005 55.27 6.83 -78.33
CA ASN A 1005 55.89 5.71 -77.63
C ASN A 1005 57.13 5.18 -78.39
N ASP A 1006 57.92 6.08 -78.96
CA ASP A 1006 59.23 5.73 -79.52
C ASP A 1006 60.25 5.93 -78.39
N ILE A 1007 60.95 4.86 -78.03
CA ILE A 1007 61.83 4.83 -76.87
C ILE A 1007 63.25 4.64 -77.39
N SER A 1008 63.93 5.77 -77.58
CA SER A 1008 65.36 5.81 -77.83
C SER A 1008 66.07 5.12 -76.67
N GLY A 1009 66.68 3.97 -76.95
CA GLY A 1009 67.42 3.22 -75.94
C GLY A 1009 68.58 4.05 -75.37
N MET A 1010 68.89 3.79 -74.10
CA MET A 1010 70.05 4.35 -73.42
C MET A 1010 71.36 4.03 -74.17
N ASP A 1011 72.36 4.89 -74.02
CA ASP A 1011 73.74 4.70 -74.48
C ASP A 1011 74.31 3.32 -74.08
N SER A 1012 75.02 2.67 -75.01
CA SER A 1012 75.53 1.30 -74.85
C SER A 1012 76.54 1.17 -73.71
N ASP A 1013 77.34 2.22 -73.50
CA ASP A 1013 78.57 2.14 -72.71
C ASP A 1013 78.28 1.95 -71.20
N TYR A 1014 77.08 2.31 -70.72
CA TYR A 1014 76.63 2.03 -69.35
C TYR A 1014 76.22 0.57 -69.14
N MET A 1015 75.79 -0.13 -70.19
CA MET A 1015 75.34 -1.52 -70.06
C MET A 1015 76.49 -2.48 -69.79
N ASP A 1016 77.66 -2.26 -70.38
CA ASP A 1016 78.81 -3.17 -70.26
C ASP A 1016 79.38 -3.29 -68.83
N ASP A 1017 79.10 -2.32 -67.94
CA ASP A 1017 79.38 -2.43 -66.50
C ASP A 1017 78.59 -3.57 -65.81
N PHE A 1018 77.51 -4.07 -66.42
CA PHE A 1018 76.61 -5.09 -65.86
C PHE A 1018 76.78 -6.49 -66.47
N ALA A 1019 77.93 -6.78 -67.07
CA ALA A 1019 78.26 -8.11 -67.60
C ALA A 1019 78.28 -9.19 -66.49
N ALA A 1020 77.25 -10.04 -66.47
CA ALA A 1020 77.04 -11.06 -65.45
C ALA A 1020 78.13 -12.16 -65.46
N ASN A 1021 78.95 -12.23 -64.40
CA ASN A 1021 79.93 -13.30 -64.25
C ASN A 1021 79.30 -14.57 -63.65
N LYS A 1022 79.57 -15.73 -64.24
CA LYS A 1022 79.15 -17.02 -63.69
C LYS A 1022 80.07 -17.44 -62.55
N ALA A 1023 79.53 -17.51 -61.34
CA ALA A 1023 80.24 -18.12 -60.22
C ALA A 1023 80.00 -19.63 -60.20
N GLU A 1024 81.10 -20.40 -60.20
CA GLU A 1024 81.10 -21.86 -60.17
C GLU A 1024 82.01 -22.36 -59.03
N ASN A 1025 81.53 -23.31 -58.25
CA ASN A 1025 82.29 -24.02 -57.23
C ASN A 1025 82.26 -25.53 -57.54
N LYS A 1026 83.45 -26.13 -57.65
CA LYS A 1026 83.61 -27.55 -58.07
C LYS A 1026 82.97 -28.57 -57.12
N VAL A 1027 82.70 -28.19 -55.87
CA VAL A 1027 82.00 -29.01 -54.87
C VAL A 1027 80.52 -28.66 -54.81
N LEU A 1028 80.17 -27.38 -54.71
CA LEU A 1028 78.80 -26.95 -54.42
C LEU A 1028 77.89 -26.82 -55.67
N GLY A 1029 78.42 -26.52 -56.85
CA GLY A 1029 77.61 -26.23 -58.05
C GLY A 1029 77.82 -24.81 -58.56
N GLN A 1030 76.80 -24.22 -59.18
CA GLN A 1030 76.93 -22.95 -59.92
C GLN A 1030 75.70 -22.05 -59.80
N PHE A 1031 75.86 -20.75 -60.02
CA PHE A 1031 74.74 -19.87 -60.38
C PHE A 1031 74.53 -19.95 -61.90
N ALA A 1032 73.44 -20.61 -62.32
CA ALA A 1032 73.19 -20.99 -63.71
C ALA A 1032 72.55 -19.88 -64.55
N GLY A 1033 71.90 -18.90 -63.93
CA GLY A 1033 71.27 -17.76 -64.62
C GLY A 1033 70.48 -16.83 -63.70
N LEU A 1034 69.90 -15.80 -64.30
CA LEU A 1034 69.12 -14.74 -63.65
C LEU A 1034 67.69 -14.64 -64.23
N SER A 1035 66.75 -14.10 -63.47
CA SER A 1035 65.50 -13.54 -63.98
C SER A 1035 64.97 -12.41 -63.10
N MET A 1036 64.10 -11.56 -63.64
CA MET A 1036 63.37 -10.57 -62.85
C MET A 1036 61.87 -10.87 -62.76
N VAL A 1037 61.25 -10.45 -61.66
CA VAL A 1037 59.80 -10.28 -61.55
C VAL A 1037 59.50 -8.78 -61.50
N LEU A 1038 58.72 -8.30 -62.47
CA LEU A 1038 58.25 -6.91 -62.58
C LEU A 1038 56.72 -6.80 -62.46
N LYS A 1039 56.01 -7.91 -62.19
CA LYS A 1039 54.53 -7.93 -62.08
C LYS A 1039 53.99 -7.65 -60.66
N SER A 1040 54.87 -7.70 -59.66
CA SER A 1040 54.57 -7.43 -58.25
C SER A 1040 55.66 -6.51 -57.70
N GLU A 1041 56.29 -6.84 -56.56
CA GLU A 1041 57.53 -6.18 -56.14
C GLU A 1041 58.68 -6.44 -57.13
N THR A 1042 59.51 -5.43 -57.40
CA THR A 1042 60.70 -5.56 -58.24
C THR A 1042 61.69 -6.54 -57.59
N THR A 1043 61.82 -7.73 -58.18
CA THR A 1043 62.55 -8.87 -57.61
C THR A 1043 63.61 -9.40 -58.57
N LEU A 1044 64.86 -9.53 -58.11
CA LEU A 1044 65.89 -10.32 -58.78
C LEU A 1044 65.87 -11.77 -58.27
N ASN A 1045 65.81 -12.73 -59.18
CA ASN A 1045 65.88 -14.16 -58.91
C ASN A 1045 67.16 -14.75 -59.50
N ILE A 1046 67.90 -15.51 -58.69
CA ILE A 1046 69.14 -16.19 -59.09
C ILE A 1046 68.94 -17.70 -59.00
N PHE A 1047 69.21 -18.40 -60.09
CA PHE A 1047 69.05 -19.85 -60.18
C PHE A 1047 70.35 -20.54 -59.74
N TYR A 1048 70.40 -21.01 -58.49
CA TYR A 1048 71.45 -21.92 -58.03
C TYR A 1048 71.17 -23.34 -58.54
N GLU A 1049 72.18 -23.95 -59.15
CA GLU A 1049 72.19 -25.34 -59.59
C GLU A 1049 73.20 -26.13 -58.74
N PRO A 1050 72.73 -27.00 -57.82
CA PRO A 1050 73.62 -27.78 -56.97
C PRO A 1050 74.37 -28.84 -57.78
N LYS A 1051 75.62 -29.14 -57.40
CA LYS A 1051 76.37 -30.22 -58.02
C LYS A 1051 75.71 -31.58 -57.75
N GLU A 1052 75.79 -32.48 -58.72
CA GLU A 1052 75.29 -33.85 -58.59
C GLU A 1052 75.83 -34.54 -57.32
N GLY A 1053 74.94 -34.99 -56.45
CA GLY A 1053 75.26 -35.60 -55.15
C GLY A 1053 75.27 -34.64 -53.94
N VAL A 1054 75.11 -33.32 -54.13
CA VAL A 1054 75.04 -32.35 -53.02
C VAL A 1054 73.69 -32.41 -52.29
N ASP A 1055 73.75 -32.57 -50.97
CA ASP A 1055 72.58 -32.51 -50.09
C ASP A 1055 72.26 -31.06 -49.72
N VAL A 1056 71.37 -30.45 -50.48
CA VAL A 1056 70.96 -29.04 -50.33
C VAL A 1056 70.31 -28.74 -48.97
N SER A 1057 69.86 -29.74 -48.21
CA SER A 1057 69.32 -29.51 -46.85
C SER A 1057 70.39 -29.09 -45.83
N LYS A 1058 71.68 -29.20 -46.18
CA LYS A 1058 72.84 -28.82 -45.36
C LYS A 1058 73.51 -27.53 -45.79
N LEU A 1059 72.90 -26.76 -46.70
CA LEU A 1059 73.45 -25.52 -47.23
C LEU A 1059 72.76 -24.30 -46.61
N THR A 1060 73.56 -23.33 -46.15
CA THR A 1060 73.07 -22.00 -45.77
C THR A 1060 73.14 -21.08 -47.00
N PHE A 1061 72.10 -20.26 -47.16
CA PHE A 1061 71.92 -19.32 -48.27
C PHE A 1061 71.81 -17.91 -47.72
N SER A 1062 72.54 -16.94 -48.26
CA SER A 1062 72.46 -15.54 -47.80
C SER A 1062 72.69 -14.51 -48.90
N VAL A 1063 72.22 -13.28 -48.65
CA VAL A 1063 72.45 -12.08 -49.47
C VAL A 1063 72.97 -10.98 -48.55
N ASP A 1064 74.12 -10.39 -48.87
CA ASP A 1064 74.86 -9.45 -48.01
C ASP A 1064 75.07 -10.02 -46.57
N GLY A 1065 75.22 -11.34 -46.45
CA GLY A 1065 75.33 -12.04 -45.17
C GLY A 1065 74.02 -12.27 -44.40
N LYS A 1066 72.88 -11.70 -44.84
CA LYS A 1066 71.55 -11.99 -44.27
C LYS A 1066 71.01 -13.31 -44.83
N GLU A 1067 70.66 -14.25 -43.96
CA GLU A 1067 70.13 -15.57 -44.35
C GLU A 1067 68.77 -15.46 -45.08
N ILE A 1068 68.58 -16.29 -46.11
CA ILE A 1068 67.36 -16.39 -46.91
C ILE A 1068 66.96 -17.85 -47.19
N THR A 1069 65.68 -18.10 -47.43
CA THR A 1069 65.18 -19.44 -47.79
C THR A 1069 64.95 -19.52 -49.31
N PRO A 1070 65.68 -20.36 -50.07
CA PRO A 1070 65.52 -20.46 -51.52
C PRO A 1070 64.31 -21.34 -51.92
N VAL A 1071 63.71 -21.04 -53.07
CA VAL A 1071 62.54 -21.75 -53.60
C VAL A 1071 62.96 -22.77 -54.67
N LYS A 1072 62.78 -24.06 -54.42
CA LYS A 1072 63.11 -25.11 -55.40
C LYS A 1072 62.14 -25.10 -56.60
N ARG A 1073 62.69 -25.11 -57.82
CA ARG A 1073 61.95 -25.35 -59.08
C ARG A 1073 62.77 -26.21 -60.03
N GLY A 1074 62.30 -27.45 -60.26
CA GLY A 1074 63.03 -28.43 -61.07
C GLY A 1074 64.37 -28.82 -60.44
N GLN A 1075 65.45 -28.71 -61.22
CA GLN A 1075 66.82 -28.90 -60.73
C GLN A 1075 67.39 -27.67 -60.00
N TYR A 1076 66.77 -26.49 -60.13
CA TYR A 1076 67.27 -25.24 -59.57
C TYR A 1076 66.65 -24.90 -58.21
N TYR A 1077 67.39 -24.10 -57.45
CA TYR A 1077 66.95 -23.44 -56.22
C TYR A 1077 67.05 -21.93 -56.44
N ILE A 1078 65.94 -21.22 -56.29
CA ILE A 1078 65.84 -19.79 -56.61
C ILE A 1078 66.11 -18.98 -55.35
N LEU A 1079 67.16 -18.18 -55.38
CA LEU A 1079 67.46 -17.15 -54.38
C LEU A 1079 66.80 -15.84 -54.83
N SER A 1080 65.97 -15.23 -54.00
CA SER A 1080 65.20 -14.02 -54.37
C SER A 1080 65.61 -12.81 -53.55
N LEU A 1081 66.10 -11.76 -54.21
CA LEU A 1081 66.24 -10.42 -53.65
C LEU A 1081 64.99 -9.61 -54.05
N LYS A 1082 64.17 -9.29 -53.05
CA LYS A 1082 62.82 -8.71 -53.18
C LYS A 1082 62.82 -7.21 -52.91
N ASN A 1083 61.82 -6.52 -53.46
CA ASN A 1083 61.54 -5.10 -53.23
C ASN A 1083 62.79 -4.20 -53.38
N ILE A 1084 63.50 -4.35 -54.50
CA ILE A 1084 64.71 -3.57 -54.80
C ILE A 1084 64.29 -2.14 -55.15
N LYS A 1085 64.81 -1.14 -54.42
CA LYS A 1085 64.52 0.29 -54.65
C LYS A 1085 65.05 0.76 -55.99
N ALA A 1086 64.45 1.83 -56.54
CA ALA A 1086 64.91 2.50 -57.76
C ALA A 1086 66.42 2.83 -57.75
N ASN A 1087 66.95 3.32 -56.62
CA ASN A 1087 68.37 3.64 -56.45
C ASN A 1087 69.28 2.45 -56.08
N GLU A 1088 68.71 1.25 -55.92
CA GLU A 1088 69.42 0.01 -55.62
C GLU A 1088 69.48 -0.96 -56.81
N LEU A 1089 68.77 -0.69 -57.93
CA LEU A 1089 68.69 -1.57 -59.10
C LEU A 1089 70.05 -1.96 -59.70
N GLY A 1090 70.99 -1.00 -59.77
CA GLY A 1090 72.36 -1.22 -60.23
C GLY A 1090 73.34 -1.70 -59.15
N ASN A 1091 72.95 -1.70 -57.87
CA ASN A 1091 73.86 -2.01 -56.77
C ASN A 1091 74.01 -3.53 -56.63
N SER A 1092 75.25 -4.02 -56.80
CA SER A 1092 75.56 -5.45 -56.61
C SER A 1092 75.34 -5.90 -55.17
N LYS A 1093 74.95 -7.16 -55.04
CA LYS A 1093 74.67 -7.86 -53.79
C LYS A 1093 75.40 -9.19 -53.75
N THR A 1094 75.95 -9.53 -52.59
CA THR A 1094 76.75 -10.74 -52.41
C THR A 1094 75.85 -11.94 -52.13
N PHE A 1095 75.53 -12.73 -53.16
CA PHE A 1095 74.77 -13.98 -52.99
C PHE A 1095 75.71 -15.13 -52.64
N THR A 1096 75.52 -15.75 -51.47
CA THR A 1096 76.39 -16.79 -50.93
C THR A 1096 75.64 -18.10 -50.69
N VAL A 1097 76.30 -19.22 -51.00
CA VAL A 1097 75.88 -20.60 -50.64
C VAL A 1097 77.07 -21.30 -49.99
N THR A 1098 76.87 -21.93 -48.83
CA THR A 1098 77.95 -22.62 -48.10
C THR A 1098 77.46 -23.87 -47.35
N ASP A 1099 78.34 -24.88 -47.24
CA ASP A 1099 78.18 -26.06 -46.36
C ASP A 1099 78.95 -25.92 -45.02
N GLY A 1100 79.48 -24.72 -44.73
CA GLY A 1100 80.35 -24.42 -43.59
C GLY A 1100 81.84 -24.71 -43.81
N THR A 1101 82.23 -25.36 -44.91
CA THR A 1101 83.63 -25.66 -45.28
C THR A 1101 84.01 -25.10 -46.66
N ASN A 1102 83.08 -25.20 -47.61
CA ASN A 1102 83.14 -24.69 -48.97
C ASN A 1102 82.21 -23.49 -49.12
N THR A 1103 82.56 -22.55 -49.99
CA THR A 1103 81.72 -21.38 -50.29
C THR A 1103 81.62 -21.15 -51.79
N LEU A 1104 80.41 -20.95 -52.28
CA LEU A 1104 80.08 -20.37 -53.58
C LEU A 1104 79.57 -18.96 -53.30
N SER A 1105 80.14 -17.95 -53.95
CA SER A 1105 79.70 -16.55 -53.82
C SER A 1105 79.78 -15.85 -55.16
N GLY A 1106 78.87 -14.91 -55.41
CA GLY A 1106 78.85 -14.08 -56.61
C GLY A 1106 78.09 -12.78 -56.39
N GLU A 1107 78.55 -11.73 -57.07
CA GLU A 1107 77.98 -10.39 -57.04
C GLU A 1107 76.94 -10.22 -58.15
N TYR A 1108 75.71 -9.84 -57.78
CA TYR A 1108 74.61 -9.69 -58.74
C TYR A 1108 73.68 -8.51 -58.41
N CYS A 1109 73.18 -7.83 -59.44
CA CYS A 1109 72.16 -6.78 -59.33
C CYS A 1109 71.06 -6.95 -60.41
N ALA A 1110 69.98 -6.16 -60.34
CA ALA A 1110 68.85 -6.25 -61.27
C ALA A 1110 69.29 -5.99 -62.72
N MET A 1111 70.18 -5.02 -62.92
CA MET A 1111 70.71 -4.60 -64.22
C MET A 1111 71.48 -5.70 -64.97
N MET A 1112 72.02 -6.71 -64.27
CA MET A 1112 72.69 -7.84 -64.93
C MET A 1112 71.72 -8.73 -65.73
N TYR A 1113 70.44 -8.80 -65.33
CA TYR A 1113 69.41 -9.45 -66.15
C TYR A 1113 69.03 -8.57 -67.35
N CYS A 1114 69.02 -7.24 -67.19
CA CYS A 1114 68.80 -6.31 -68.30
C CYS A 1114 69.87 -6.49 -69.37
N TYR A 1115 71.15 -6.49 -68.97
CA TYR A 1115 72.28 -6.79 -69.85
C TYR A 1115 72.10 -8.09 -70.64
N GLN A 1116 71.73 -9.17 -69.93
CA GLN A 1116 71.51 -10.50 -70.54
C GLN A 1116 70.41 -10.48 -71.62
N VAL A 1117 69.35 -9.68 -71.45
CA VAL A 1117 68.27 -9.55 -72.44
C VAL A 1117 68.66 -8.65 -73.60
N LEU A 1118 69.36 -7.54 -73.35
CA LEU A 1118 69.73 -6.55 -74.36
C LEU A 1118 70.87 -7.00 -75.28
N GLN A 1119 71.84 -7.76 -74.78
CA GLN A 1119 72.98 -8.29 -75.55
C GLN A 1119 72.72 -9.69 -76.16
N ALA A 1120 71.48 -10.20 -76.06
CA ALA A 1120 71.11 -11.46 -76.69
C ALA A 1120 70.97 -11.32 -78.21
N ALA A 1121 71.19 -12.41 -78.95
CA ALA A 1121 70.98 -12.42 -80.39
C ALA A 1121 69.51 -12.11 -80.75
N GLU A 1122 69.30 -11.38 -81.85
CA GLU A 1122 67.97 -10.99 -82.34
C GLU A 1122 67.00 -12.19 -82.41
N GLY A 1123 65.80 -12.04 -81.84
CA GLY A 1123 64.80 -13.11 -81.71
C GLY A 1123 65.00 -14.11 -80.55
N THR A 1124 66.03 -13.95 -79.70
CA THR A 1124 66.20 -14.80 -78.49
C THR A 1124 65.13 -14.52 -77.42
N TYR A 1125 64.71 -13.26 -77.30
CA TYR A 1125 63.64 -12.78 -76.42
C TYR A 1125 62.55 -12.11 -77.27
N ALA A 1126 61.32 -12.05 -76.75
CA ALA A 1126 60.22 -11.39 -77.44
C ALA A 1126 60.40 -9.86 -77.45
N ASP A 1127 60.01 -9.20 -78.55
CA ASP A 1127 60.24 -7.77 -78.77
C ASP A 1127 59.64 -6.88 -77.67
N ASP A 1128 58.45 -7.24 -77.17
CA ASP A 1128 57.80 -6.54 -76.04
C ASP A 1128 58.64 -6.62 -74.75
N LEU A 1129 59.33 -7.74 -74.49
CA LEU A 1129 60.21 -7.92 -73.34
C LEU A 1129 61.52 -7.14 -73.53
N VAL A 1130 62.10 -7.17 -74.72
CA VAL A 1130 63.31 -6.38 -75.05
C VAL A 1130 63.01 -4.88 -74.89
N THR A 1131 61.84 -4.43 -75.33
CA THR A 1131 61.39 -3.03 -75.21
C THR A 1131 61.11 -2.66 -73.75
N LEU A 1132 60.47 -3.54 -72.96
CA LEU A 1132 60.30 -3.36 -71.52
C LEU A 1132 61.64 -3.22 -70.78
N VAL A 1133 62.61 -4.07 -71.11
CA VAL A 1133 63.94 -4.03 -70.48
C VAL A 1133 64.70 -2.77 -70.88
N LYS A 1134 64.58 -2.27 -72.13
CA LYS A 1134 65.15 -0.97 -72.54
C LYS A 1134 64.62 0.17 -71.68
N ALA A 1135 63.29 0.28 -71.56
CA ALA A 1135 62.65 1.36 -70.79
C ALA A 1135 62.95 1.27 -69.28
N PHE A 1136 62.90 0.07 -68.70
CA PHE A 1136 63.30 -0.16 -67.30
C PHE A 1136 64.76 0.20 -67.03
N SER A 1137 65.64 0.01 -68.02
CA SER A 1137 67.06 0.30 -67.88
C SER A 1137 67.36 1.80 -67.82
N ASP A 1138 66.68 2.60 -68.65
CA ASP A 1138 66.84 4.06 -68.68
C ASP A 1138 66.23 4.71 -67.42
N TYR A 1139 65.10 4.16 -66.94
CA TYR A 1139 64.56 4.44 -65.61
C TYR A 1139 65.58 4.15 -64.48
N ALA A 1140 66.24 2.98 -64.50
CA ALA A 1140 67.24 2.62 -63.51
C ALA A 1140 68.50 3.50 -63.55
N TYR A 1141 68.90 3.98 -64.74
CA TYR A 1141 70.00 4.93 -64.90
C TYR A 1141 69.66 6.31 -64.35
N THR A 1142 68.55 6.89 -64.78
CA THR A 1142 68.10 8.21 -64.32
C THR A 1142 67.73 8.24 -62.84
N ALA A 1143 67.26 7.13 -62.27
CA ALA A 1143 67.09 6.98 -60.82
C ALA A 1143 68.40 7.20 -60.04
N LYS A 1144 69.56 6.84 -60.60
CA LYS A 1144 70.86 6.91 -59.93
C LYS A 1144 71.26 8.34 -59.54
N SER A 1145 70.93 9.35 -60.35
CA SER A 1145 71.21 10.75 -60.00
C SER A 1145 70.16 11.30 -59.05
N VAL A 1146 68.87 11.20 -59.43
CA VAL A 1146 67.75 11.86 -58.73
C VAL A 1146 67.49 11.27 -57.34
N CYS A 1147 67.82 9.99 -57.12
CA CYS A 1147 67.59 9.29 -55.86
C CYS A 1147 68.87 9.08 -55.04
N GLN A 1148 69.94 9.85 -55.32
CA GLN A 1148 71.14 9.99 -54.49
C GLN A 1148 71.31 11.42 -53.94
N SER A 1149 70.71 12.42 -54.60
CA SER A 1149 70.18 13.61 -53.93
C SER A 1149 68.98 13.20 -53.06
N ASN A 1150 69.11 13.29 -51.74
CA ASN A 1150 68.00 13.16 -50.79
C ASN A 1150 67.09 14.40 -50.83
#